data_AF-A0A094IIL2-F1
#
_entry.id   AF-A0A094IIL2-F1
#
_cell.length_a   1.000
_cell.length_b   1.000
_cell.length_c   1.000
_cell.angle_alpha   90.00
_cell.angle_beta   90.00
_cell.angle_gamma   90.00
#
_symmetry.space_group_name_H-M   'P 1'
#
loop_
_entity.id
_entity.type
_entity.pdbx_description
1 polymer ?
#
loop_
_entity_poly.entity_id
_entity_poly.type
_entity_poly.pdbx_seq_one_letter_code
_entity_poly.pdbx_strand_id
1 'polypeptide(L)'
;MEKYDVVIIGGGLGSLTTATYLSKHLRNVAVFEESSRKKLQKYTNRLKDEFNNKFEFKFYNYDIGGVHEGDLFYEYVKACGLENNFKYNDNTSVTIVDKNKRTVKRPNDYKNFLIYLIRHYPKQRDEIHSLFEDILRHHKHYKKQKIARLHNKEYTIPSLLIEWGDLSLYSVLRKYFSHEDLINEFTLVYDSIGIPIKEINAYNYFIKWFDTFIDGAHFIQTSFDTVVKTFTTEISKTREKVFTNRKIKEFVIVDDKIEKIIDNEGIEIQAKHYVINMRIDEFVDEYLPEAIEVKENFLNMYSTVEKGRTINQVYIGLNKDAKTLGIKDKHYLFSNIPTDAVRLLSLVNYKEIDKTSCKAGKGAILVEFLDDDLPRKQKLTQVIDQVAQYFPKIVDNIAVSKIGKKRPYFSGLSSKAYWKNKSVNDLFDIDDYSELNPFTNGYFIGSWVKPEAGITGMIQVGVEYGDKIDELIYHGDDTEYFITHDELMAIITHQFIPNTLGKQEKNIQFTVGKDNYFIRTKGKHQRLYKGTTHISDLIIIATNECLYDLSVGNTTLEKALSSGTLEYVGEKEFLDEVIEGFDMGIEIESAQKYTFIQGKYGIKFMLAFIGVLVLSNLLANYHDYLIIAPITFVALGTILYFKYKILKLLVAFEIFVMSLYFVIAITSIFVSQLNEFHDSKYMVLVFSIYWLVTWLINKPIAFGYVRHDYRTDYTRTKLFKSMSGGLTFIWGVIFFSIAALSFTVTQSYAALTYYLAVLGLYLTYYYPNSYIKGTIDKQTKG
;
A
#
# COMPACT_ATOMS: atom_id res chain seq x y z
N MET A 1 -25.80 -3.41 -14.21
CA MET A 1 -24.63 -2.62 -13.82
C MET A 1 -23.93 -3.37 -12.71
N GLU A 2 -22.71 -3.82 -12.96
CA GLU A 2 -21.88 -4.50 -11.96
C GLU A 2 -21.05 -3.47 -11.19
N LYS A 3 -20.80 -3.74 -9.90
CA LYS A 3 -20.04 -2.85 -9.01
C LYS A 3 -18.96 -3.62 -8.26
N TYR A 4 -17.77 -3.06 -8.26
CA TYR A 4 -16.60 -3.61 -7.57
C TYR A 4 -15.87 -2.50 -6.82
N ASP A 5 -15.02 -2.86 -5.84
CA ASP A 5 -14.08 -1.89 -5.29
C ASP A 5 -13.00 -1.59 -6.33
N VAL A 6 -12.48 -2.65 -6.97
CA VAL A 6 -11.40 -2.55 -7.94
C VAL A 6 -11.69 -3.42 -9.16
N VAL A 7 -11.53 -2.84 -10.35
CA VAL A 7 -11.57 -3.56 -11.62
C VAL A 7 -10.17 -3.62 -12.21
N ILE A 8 -9.73 -4.81 -12.58
CA ILE A 8 -8.41 -5.07 -13.12
C ILE A 8 -8.56 -5.60 -14.54
N ILE A 9 -7.86 -4.97 -15.49
CA ILE A 9 -7.99 -5.21 -16.92
C ILE A 9 -6.66 -5.78 -17.43
N GLY A 10 -6.71 -7.02 -17.92
CA GLY A 10 -5.57 -7.83 -18.31
C GLY A 10 -5.03 -8.70 -17.16
N GLY A 11 -4.72 -9.95 -17.46
CA GLY A 11 -4.27 -11.02 -16.56
C GLY A 11 -2.74 -11.19 -16.54
N GLY A 12 -2.00 -10.11 -16.71
CA GLY A 12 -0.54 -10.10 -16.55
C GLY A 12 -0.10 -10.32 -15.10
N LEU A 13 1.19 -10.61 -14.88
CA LEU A 13 1.71 -10.88 -13.54
C LEU A 13 1.50 -9.72 -12.57
N GLY A 14 1.66 -8.47 -13.03
CA GLY A 14 1.41 -7.27 -12.21
C GLY A 14 -0.05 -7.19 -11.75
N SER A 15 -1.00 -7.30 -12.69
CA SER A 15 -2.44 -7.38 -12.41
C SER A 15 -2.81 -8.49 -11.43
N LEU A 16 -2.29 -9.70 -11.66
CA LEU A 16 -2.55 -10.84 -10.77
C LEU A 16 -1.97 -10.59 -9.38
N THR A 17 -0.83 -9.92 -9.28
CA THR A 17 -0.24 -9.55 -8.00
C THR A 17 -1.11 -8.54 -7.25
N THR A 18 -1.53 -7.47 -7.93
CA THR A 18 -2.45 -6.47 -7.35
C THR A 18 -3.76 -7.11 -6.91
N ALA A 19 -4.33 -7.96 -7.77
CA ALA A 19 -5.54 -8.72 -7.47
C ALA A 19 -5.34 -9.60 -6.22
N THR A 20 -4.26 -10.37 -6.12
CA THR A 20 -3.98 -11.23 -4.97
C THR A 20 -3.79 -10.42 -3.69
N TYR A 21 -3.04 -9.32 -3.74
CA TYR A 21 -2.83 -8.44 -2.59
C TYR A 21 -4.16 -7.88 -2.07
N LEU A 22 -4.94 -7.22 -2.94
CA LEU A 22 -6.25 -6.67 -2.61
C LEU A 22 -7.23 -7.76 -2.16
N SER A 23 -7.10 -8.97 -2.71
CA SER A 23 -7.95 -10.09 -2.32
C SER A 23 -7.75 -10.52 -0.89
N LYS A 24 -6.49 -10.58 -0.45
CA LYS A 24 -6.10 -10.91 0.92
C LYS A 24 -6.55 -9.84 1.91
N HIS A 25 -6.75 -8.61 1.43
CA HIS A 25 -7.31 -7.48 2.17
C HIS A 25 -8.84 -7.41 2.04
N LEU A 26 -9.49 -8.49 1.58
CA LEU A 26 -10.93 -8.65 1.49
C LEU A 26 -11.64 -7.59 0.63
N ARG A 27 -10.95 -7.00 -0.35
CA ARG A 27 -11.56 -6.09 -1.32
C ARG A 27 -12.34 -6.84 -2.38
N ASN A 28 -13.43 -6.25 -2.86
CA ASN A 28 -14.20 -6.80 -3.96
C ASN A 28 -13.52 -6.47 -5.31
N VAL A 29 -12.94 -7.50 -5.94
CA VAL A 29 -12.07 -7.34 -7.12
C VAL A 29 -12.58 -8.18 -8.28
N ALA A 30 -12.66 -7.59 -9.47
CA ALA A 30 -12.91 -8.29 -10.73
C ALA A 30 -11.71 -8.22 -11.67
N VAL A 31 -11.33 -9.35 -12.26
CA VAL A 31 -10.22 -9.43 -13.23
C VAL A 31 -10.79 -9.80 -14.60
N PHE A 32 -10.70 -8.86 -15.53
CA PHE A 32 -11.13 -9.00 -16.92
C PHE A 32 -9.94 -9.40 -17.78
N GLU A 33 -10.02 -10.54 -18.45
CA GLU A 33 -9.01 -11.01 -19.39
C GLU A 33 -9.66 -11.32 -20.74
N GLU A 34 -9.20 -10.66 -21.80
CA GLU A 34 -9.58 -11.01 -23.16
C GLU A 34 -8.83 -12.28 -23.59
N SER A 35 -9.44 -13.45 -23.41
CA SER A 35 -8.85 -14.66 -23.98
C SER A 35 -9.39 -14.91 -25.39
N SER A 36 -8.49 -14.97 -26.37
CA SER A 36 -8.82 -15.56 -27.69
C SER A 36 -9.07 -17.09 -27.59
N ARG A 37 -8.88 -17.68 -26.40
CA ARG A 37 -9.08 -19.11 -26.06
C ARG A 37 -9.34 -19.19 -24.56
N LYS A 38 -10.51 -19.68 -24.12
CA LYS A 38 -11.03 -19.93 -22.73
C LYS A 38 -10.05 -20.42 -21.61
N LYS A 39 -8.81 -19.95 -21.55
CA LYS A 39 -7.72 -20.34 -20.64
C LYS A 39 -6.77 -19.15 -20.49
N LEU A 40 -6.37 -18.87 -19.26
CA LEU A 40 -5.31 -17.93 -18.90
C LEU A 40 -4.09 -18.09 -19.83
N GLN A 41 -3.40 -16.97 -20.09
CA GLN A 41 -2.27 -16.88 -21.00
C GLN A 41 -1.26 -18.02 -20.76
N LYS A 42 -1.14 -18.96 -21.72
CA LYS A 42 -0.14 -20.03 -21.66
C LYS A 42 1.19 -19.51 -22.17
N TYR A 43 2.14 -19.35 -21.28
CA TYR A 43 3.50 -18.94 -21.60
C TYR A 43 4.40 -20.13 -21.96
N THR A 44 3.97 -21.35 -21.64
CA THR A 44 4.70 -22.58 -21.98
C THR A 44 4.74 -22.83 -23.48
N ASN A 45 5.93 -22.87 -24.07
CA ASN A 45 6.15 -23.33 -25.44
C ASN A 45 6.47 -24.83 -25.45
N ARG A 46 5.71 -25.61 -26.21
CA ARG A 46 5.94 -27.04 -26.42
C ARG A 46 6.22 -27.32 -27.89
N LEU A 47 7.36 -27.96 -28.15
CA LEU A 47 7.76 -28.42 -29.46
C LEU A 47 7.84 -29.93 -29.48
N LYS A 48 7.68 -30.49 -30.68
CA LYS A 48 7.89 -31.90 -30.95
C LYS A 48 8.76 -32.03 -32.19
N ASP A 49 9.76 -32.90 -32.12
CA ASP A 49 10.51 -33.30 -33.31
C ASP A 49 9.69 -34.32 -34.14
N GLU A 50 10.23 -34.70 -35.30
CA GLU A 50 9.63 -35.68 -36.22
C GLU A 50 9.43 -37.07 -35.58
N PHE A 51 10.21 -37.39 -34.54
CA PHE A 51 10.11 -38.63 -33.77
C PHE A 51 9.24 -38.48 -32.51
N ASN A 52 8.43 -37.40 -32.42
CA ASN A 52 7.50 -37.11 -31.33
C ASN A 52 8.19 -36.96 -29.95
N ASN A 53 9.49 -36.65 -29.90
CA ASN A 53 10.14 -36.25 -28.66
C ASN A 53 9.73 -34.83 -28.29
N LYS A 54 9.38 -34.65 -27.02
CA LYS A 54 8.87 -33.39 -26.50
C LYS A 54 10.00 -32.51 -26.00
N PHE A 55 9.92 -31.23 -26.32
CA PHE A 55 10.74 -30.15 -25.78
C PHE A 55 9.82 -29.09 -25.18
N GLU A 56 9.98 -28.79 -23.88
CA GLU A 56 9.11 -27.89 -23.12
C GLU A 56 9.91 -26.73 -22.53
N PHE A 57 9.45 -25.51 -22.79
CA PHE A 57 10.02 -24.25 -22.30
C PHE A 57 8.95 -23.53 -21.48
N LYS A 58 9.07 -23.56 -20.13
CA LYS A 58 7.98 -23.26 -19.18
C LYS A 58 8.36 -22.31 -18.02
N PHE A 59 9.53 -21.70 -18.07
CA PHE A 59 10.12 -20.81 -17.04
C PHE A 59 10.73 -19.57 -17.67
N TYR A 60 10.81 -18.50 -16.87
CA TYR A 60 11.54 -17.29 -17.19
C TYR A 60 13.04 -17.59 -17.32
N ASN A 61 13.68 -16.99 -18.33
CA ASN A 61 15.06 -17.28 -18.71
C ASN A 61 16.05 -16.23 -18.19
N TYR A 62 15.73 -15.56 -17.09
CA TYR A 62 16.53 -14.49 -16.50
C TYR A 62 16.65 -14.61 -14.99
N ASP A 63 17.69 -13.95 -14.47
CA ASP A 63 18.02 -13.94 -13.05
C ASP A 63 17.02 -13.05 -12.28
N ILE A 64 16.67 -13.49 -11.08
CA ILE A 64 15.94 -12.75 -10.07
C ILE A 64 16.74 -12.76 -8.78
N GLY A 65 16.71 -11.65 -8.05
CA GLY A 65 17.34 -11.53 -6.74
C GLY A 65 16.37 -11.33 -5.60
N GLY A 66 16.89 -11.44 -4.38
CA GLY A 66 16.18 -11.15 -3.15
C GLY A 66 15.14 -12.20 -2.78
N VAL A 67 15.41 -13.46 -3.10
CA VAL A 67 14.46 -14.57 -2.92
C VAL A 67 14.42 -15.13 -1.50
N HIS A 68 15.26 -14.61 -0.60
CA HIS A 68 15.40 -15.10 0.77
C HIS A 68 14.77 -14.14 1.80
N GLU A 69 14.49 -14.65 2.99
CA GLU A 69 13.86 -13.88 4.06
C GLU A 69 14.65 -12.60 4.40
N GLY A 70 13.94 -11.48 4.52
CA GLY A 70 14.54 -10.15 4.75
C GLY A 70 14.99 -9.42 3.49
N ASP A 71 14.88 -10.03 2.31
CA ASP A 71 15.08 -9.36 1.02
C ASP A 71 13.79 -8.82 0.42
N LEU A 72 13.94 -7.81 -0.45
CA LEU A 72 12.81 -7.03 -0.91
C LEU A 72 11.79 -7.85 -1.70
N PHE A 73 12.27 -8.68 -2.63
CA PHE A 73 11.41 -9.53 -3.44
C PHE A 73 10.64 -10.55 -2.59
N TYR A 74 11.32 -11.20 -1.62
CA TYR A 74 10.68 -12.08 -0.66
C TYR A 74 9.57 -11.38 0.13
N GLU A 75 9.81 -10.17 0.66
CA GLU A 75 8.80 -9.43 1.43
C GLU A 75 7.57 -9.06 0.59
N TYR A 76 7.73 -8.71 -0.69
CA TYR A 76 6.59 -8.48 -1.58
C TYR A 76 5.81 -9.76 -1.90
N VAL A 77 6.51 -10.88 -2.14
CA VAL A 77 5.86 -12.19 -2.35
C VAL A 77 5.11 -12.63 -1.09
N LYS A 78 5.67 -12.38 0.09
CA LYS A 78 5.05 -12.63 1.40
C LYS A 78 3.83 -11.75 1.65
N ALA A 79 3.83 -10.50 1.18
CA ALA A 79 2.64 -9.64 1.25
C ALA A 79 1.45 -10.32 0.56
N CYS A 80 1.69 -10.99 -0.57
CA CYS A 80 0.69 -11.82 -1.26
C CYS A 80 0.41 -13.19 -0.61
N GLY A 81 1.15 -13.61 0.42
CA GLY A 81 1.03 -14.93 1.05
C GLY A 81 1.59 -16.08 0.21
N LEU A 82 2.61 -15.80 -0.62
CA LEU A 82 3.16 -16.72 -1.61
C LEU A 82 4.61 -17.12 -1.35
N GLU A 83 5.15 -16.82 -0.17
CA GLU A 83 6.58 -16.95 0.16
C GLU A 83 7.15 -18.36 0.01
N ASN A 84 6.28 -19.39 0.08
CA ASN A 84 6.68 -20.80 -0.02
C ASN A 84 6.30 -21.46 -1.36
N ASN A 85 5.85 -20.68 -2.34
CA ASN A 85 5.27 -21.20 -3.58
C ASN A 85 6.27 -21.27 -4.75
N PHE A 86 7.44 -20.66 -4.60
CA PHE A 86 8.44 -20.56 -5.66
C PHE A 86 9.70 -21.36 -5.35
N LYS A 87 10.26 -21.97 -6.40
CA LYS A 87 11.52 -22.70 -6.34
C LYS A 87 12.57 -21.97 -7.16
N TYR A 88 13.80 -21.97 -6.67
CA TYR A 88 14.90 -21.19 -7.22
C TYR A 88 16.14 -22.06 -7.45
N ASN A 89 16.96 -21.70 -8.43
CA ASN A 89 18.24 -22.34 -8.71
C ASN A 89 19.32 -21.29 -8.96
N ASP A 90 20.44 -21.40 -8.26
CA ASP A 90 21.48 -20.39 -8.30
C ASP A 90 22.16 -20.30 -9.67
N ASN A 91 22.41 -19.05 -10.07
CA ASN A 91 23.18 -18.68 -11.24
C ASN A 91 24.42 -17.87 -10.83
N THR A 92 25.38 -18.55 -10.24
CA THR A 92 26.61 -17.94 -9.68
C THR A 92 27.54 -17.31 -10.72
N SER A 93 27.35 -17.57 -12.01
CA SER A 93 28.21 -17.05 -13.07
C SER A 93 27.55 -17.11 -14.43
N VAL A 94 27.91 -16.17 -15.30
CA VAL A 94 27.53 -16.13 -16.71
C VAL A 94 28.77 -16.24 -17.60
N THR A 95 28.62 -16.83 -18.77
CA THR A 95 29.70 -16.86 -19.78
C THR A 95 29.52 -15.71 -20.77
N ILE A 96 30.51 -14.85 -20.87
CA ILE A 96 30.53 -13.77 -21.85
C ILE A 96 31.20 -14.29 -23.13
N VAL A 97 30.55 -14.09 -24.26
CA VAL A 97 31.19 -14.16 -25.58
C VAL A 97 31.71 -12.76 -25.89
N ASP A 98 33.02 -12.57 -25.82
CA ASP A 98 33.67 -11.27 -25.99
C ASP A 98 33.70 -10.80 -27.45
N LYS A 99 34.15 -9.57 -27.69
CA LYS A 99 34.31 -8.98 -29.04
C LYS A 99 35.20 -9.80 -30.00
N ASN A 100 36.05 -10.68 -29.46
CA ASN A 100 36.94 -11.57 -30.20
C ASN A 100 36.37 -13.00 -30.32
N LYS A 101 35.08 -13.20 -30.02
CA LYS A 101 34.38 -14.50 -30.03
C LYS A 101 34.96 -15.52 -29.03
N ARG A 102 35.69 -15.07 -28.01
CA ARG A 102 36.20 -15.92 -26.93
C ARG A 102 35.19 -15.99 -25.80
N THR A 103 35.17 -17.12 -25.09
CA THR A 103 34.34 -17.30 -23.91
C THR A 103 35.10 -16.94 -22.63
N VAL A 104 34.54 -16.03 -21.82
CA VAL A 104 35.09 -15.63 -20.53
C VAL A 104 34.03 -15.85 -19.47
N LYS A 105 34.37 -16.57 -18.40
CA LYS A 105 33.44 -16.80 -17.29
C LYS A 105 33.48 -15.61 -16.33
N ARG A 106 32.30 -15.03 -16.06
CA ARG A 106 32.14 -13.87 -15.19
C ARG A 106 31.25 -14.22 -13.99
N PRO A 107 31.64 -13.86 -12.76
CA PRO A 107 30.82 -14.10 -11.58
C PRO A 107 29.57 -13.20 -11.57
N ASN A 108 28.48 -13.71 -10.99
CA ASN A 108 27.23 -12.99 -10.73
C ASN A 108 27.06 -12.76 -9.22
N ASP A 109 28.05 -12.11 -8.61
CA ASP A 109 27.97 -11.65 -7.23
C ASP A 109 28.88 -10.43 -7.04
N TYR A 110 28.48 -9.54 -6.14
CA TYR A 110 29.10 -8.23 -5.93
C TYR A 110 30.60 -8.35 -5.65
N LYS A 111 30.98 -9.24 -4.72
CA LYS A 111 32.37 -9.35 -4.25
C LYS A 111 33.28 -9.90 -5.34
N ASN A 112 32.89 -10.99 -5.99
CA ASN A 112 33.72 -11.60 -7.02
C ASN A 112 33.71 -10.80 -8.32
N PHE A 113 32.62 -10.09 -8.64
CA PHE A 113 32.61 -9.18 -9.79
C PHE A 113 33.51 -7.97 -9.58
N LEU A 114 33.54 -7.39 -8.36
CA LEU A 114 34.53 -6.38 -7.99
C LEU A 114 35.97 -6.90 -8.16
N ILE A 115 36.26 -8.09 -7.64
CA ILE A 115 37.57 -8.74 -7.79
C ILE A 115 37.91 -8.98 -9.27
N TYR A 116 36.92 -9.42 -10.06
CA TYR A 116 37.06 -9.62 -11.49
C TYR A 116 37.47 -8.31 -12.18
N LEU A 117 36.77 -7.20 -11.94
CA LEU A 117 37.11 -5.91 -12.55
C LEU A 117 38.49 -5.40 -12.12
N ILE A 118 38.83 -5.47 -10.83
CA ILE A 118 40.15 -5.02 -10.33
C ILE A 118 41.29 -5.85 -10.95
N ARG A 119 41.09 -7.16 -11.15
CA ARG A 119 42.10 -8.01 -11.79
C ARG A 119 42.31 -7.69 -13.26
N HIS A 120 41.24 -7.36 -13.98
CA HIS A 120 41.32 -7.04 -15.42
C HIS A 120 41.73 -5.58 -15.68
N TYR A 121 41.40 -4.66 -14.76
CA TYR A 121 41.66 -3.23 -14.87
C TYR A 121 42.36 -2.68 -13.63
N PRO A 122 43.55 -3.19 -13.25
CA PRO A 122 44.20 -2.87 -11.97
C PRO A 122 44.58 -1.39 -11.82
N LYS A 123 44.75 -0.66 -12.93
CA LYS A 123 45.04 0.78 -12.94
C LYS A 123 43.85 1.66 -12.55
N GLN A 124 42.64 1.12 -12.54
CA GLN A 124 41.40 1.83 -12.18
C GLN A 124 40.81 1.33 -10.86
N ARG A 125 41.66 0.75 -10.00
CA ARG A 125 41.22 0.08 -8.77
C ARG A 125 40.42 1.03 -7.86
N ASP A 126 40.92 2.24 -7.66
CA ASP A 126 40.31 3.17 -6.70
C ASP A 126 39.00 3.75 -7.25
N GLU A 127 38.93 4.02 -8.55
CA GLU A 127 37.71 4.44 -9.24
C GLU A 127 36.64 3.34 -9.25
N ILE A 128 37.06 2.07 -9.44
CA ILE A 128 36.16 0.92 -9.34
C ILE A 128 35.58 0.83 -7.93
N HIS A 129 36.41 0.97 -6.89
CA HIS A 129 35.95 0.97 -5.51
C HIS A 129 34.96 2.11 -5.23
N SER A 130 35.26 3.32 -5.70
CA SER A 130 34.38 4.50 -5.53
C SER A 130 33.00 4.27 -6.15
N LEU A 131 32.92 3.76 -7.39
CA LEU A 131 31.63 3.44 -8.00
C LEU A 131 30.86 2.39 -7.19
N PHE A 132 31.55 1.33 -6.75
CA PHE A 132 30.92 0.24 -6.00
C PHE A 132 30.38 0.71 -4.64
N GLU A 133 31.07 1.63 -3.96
CA GLU A 133 30.57 2.26 -2.73
C GLU A 133 29.27 3.06 -2.98
N ASP A 134 29.20 3.81 -4.08
CA ASP A 134 27.99 4.56 -4.45
C ASP A 134 26.84 3.62 -4.82
N ILE A 135 27.11 2.53 -5.56
CA ILE A 135 26.12 1.47 -5.87
C ILE A 135 25.59 0.84 -4.59
N LEU A 136 26.45 0.52 -3.62
CA LEU A 136 26.03 -0.08 -2.35
C LEU A 136 25.20 0.89 -1.51
N ARG A 137 25.55 2.19 -1.51
CA ARG A 137 24.73 3.24 -0.90
C ARG A 137 23.35 3.30 -1.56
N HIS A 138 23.29 3.23 -2.89
CA HIS A 138 22.04 3.19 -3.64
C HIS A 138 21.15 2.04 -3.20
N HIS A 139 21.68 0.81 -3.19
CA HIS A 139 20.96 -0.39 -2.82
C HIS A 139 20.38 -0.29 -1.41
N LYS A 140 21.20 0.14 -0.44
CA LYS A 140 20.77 0.29 0.95
C LYS A 140 19.63 1.30 1.11
N HIS A 141 19.73 2.45 0.43
CA HIS A 141 18.69 3.47 0.48
C HIS A 141 17.40 3.00 -0.20
N TYR A 142 17.51 2.40 -1.38
CA TYR A 142 16.38 1.84 -2.13
C TYR A 142 15.67 0.73 -1.33
N LYS A 143 16.39 -0.26 -0.80
CA LYS A 143 15.83 -1.33 0.04
C LYS A 143 15.13 -0.77 1.28
N LYS A 144 15.79 0.16 2.01
CA LYS A 144 15.21 0.79 3.21
C LYS A 144 13.90 1.52 2.89
N GLN A 145 13.88 2.27 1.78
CA GLN A 145 12.72 3.02 1.33
C GLN A 145 11.55 2.09 0.99
N LYS A 146 11.78 1.07 0.16
CA LYS A 146 10.72 0.15 -0.28
C LYS A 146 10.15 -0.69 0.87
N ILE A 147 11.00 -1.13 1.81
CA ILE A 147 10.55 -1.78 3.05
C ILE A 147 9.75 -0.83 3.94
N ALA A 148 10.15 0.44 4.05
CA ALA A 148 9.38 1.44 4.81
C ALA A 148 7.99 1.65 4.20
N ARG A 149 7.90 1.74 2.85
CA ARG A 149 6.64 1.83 2.11
C ARG A 149 5.74 0.62 2.39
N LEU A 150 6.26 -0.61 2.23
CA LEU A 150 5.50 -1.83 2.49
C LEU A 150 4.88 -1.89 3.91
N HIS A 151 5.55 -1.25 4.88
CA HIS A 151 5.12 -1.19 6.28
C HIS A 151 4.51 0.15 6.71
N ASN A 152 4.12 1.04 5.79
CA ASN A 152 3.52 2.35 6.07
C ASN A 152 4.33 3.21 7.05
N LYS A 153 5.65 3.24 6.86
CA LYS A 153 6.57 4.08 7.63
C LYS A 153 7.04 5.25 6.78
N GLU A 154 7.29 6.38 7.43
CA GLU A 154 7.89 7.54 6.77
C GLU A 154 9.23 7.18 6.10
N TYR A 155 9.44 7.71 4.90
CA TYR A 155 10.64 7.51 4.12
C TYR A 155 10.99 8.78 3.33
N THR A 156 12.22 8.82 2.84
CA THR A 156 12.72 9.84 1.91
C THR A 156 13.10 9.18 0.59
N ILE A 157 13.03 9.92 -0.51
CA ILE A 157 13.57 9.45 -1.78
C ILE A 157 15.10 9.19 -1.69
N PRO A 158 15.67 8.25 -2.46
CA PRO A 158 17.10 8.00 -2.47
C PRO A 158 17.84 9.18 -3.10
N SER A 159 18.95 9.62 -2.50
CA SER A 159 19.75 10.72 -3.06
C SER A 159 20.22 10.45 -4.50
N LEU A 160 20.44 9.19 -4.85
CA LEU A 160 20.87 8.79 -6.19
C LEU A 160 19.75 8.83 -7.24
N LEU A 161 18.48 8.91 -6.84
CA LEU A 161 17.41 9.29 -7.77
C LEU A 161 17.61 10.74 -8.23
N ILE A 162 18.02 11.63 -7.32
CA ILE A 162 18.31 13.04 -7.62
C ILE A 162 19.56 13.16 -8.49
N GLU A 163 20.61 12.39 -8.17
CA GLU A 163 21.91 12.51 -8.85
C GLU A 163 22.00 11.78 -10.19
N TRP A 164 21.29 10.65 -10.36
CA TRP A 164 21.39 9.76 -11.52
C TRP A 164 20.09 9.60 -12.29
N GLY A 165 18.96 10.13 -11.78
CA GLY A 165 17.62 9.90 -12.34
C GLY A 165 17.43 10.40 -13.77
N ASP A 166 18.07 11.51 -14.14
CA ASP A 166 18.01 12.10 -15.49
C ASP A 166 19.22 11.71 -16.38
N LEU A 167 20.18 10.95 -15.84
CA LEU A 167 21.43 10.64 -16.52
C LEU A 167 21.41 9.28 -17.22
N SER A 168 22.13 9.22 -18.35
CA SER A 168 22.43 7.94 -18.98
C SER A 168 23.53 7.19 -18.22
N LEU A 169 23.50 5.85 -18.32
CA LEU A 169 24.50 4.97 -17.72
C LEU A 169 25.92 5.36 -18.16
N TYR A 170 26.10 5.71 -19.44
CA TYR A 170 27.38 6.22 -19.94
C TYR A 170 27.82 7.48 -19.20
N SER A 171 26.92 8.44 -19.01
CA SER A 171 27.25 9.71 -18.35
C SER A 171 27.66 9.53 -16.90
N VAL A 172 27.03 8.59 -16.18
CA VAL A 172 27.42 8.24 -14.82
C VAL A 172 28.76 7.51 -14.79
N LEU A 173 28.92 6.44 -15.58
CA LEU A 173 30.17 5.66 -15.59
C LEU A 173 31.39 6.48 -16.02
N ARG A 174 31.22 7.46 -16.93
CA ARG A 174 32.30 8.37 -17.35
C ARG A 174 32.77 9.34 -16.26
N LYS A 175 32.01 9.51 -15.16
CA LYS A 175 32.48 10.24 -13.97
C LYS A 175 33.57 9.47 -13.21
N TYR A 176 33.56 8.13 -13.31
CA TYR A 176 34.51 7.25 -12.62
C TYR A 176 35.58 6.72 -13.57
N PHE A 177 35.21 6.34 -14.79
CA PHE A 177 36.10 5.61 -15.70
C PHE A 177 36.42 6.41 -16.96
N SER A 178 37.69 6.35 -17.36
CA SER A 178 38.15 6.84 -18.67
C SER A 178 38.32 5.71 -19.69
N HIS A 179 38.37 4.44 -19.26
CA HIS A 179 38.63 3.30 -20.13
C HIS A 179 37.33 2.69 -20.70
N GLU A 180 37.16 2.77 -22.01
CA GLU A 180 35.93 2.33 -22.69
C GLU A 180 35.63 0.83 -22.53
N ASP A 181 36.63 -0.05 -22.55
CA ASP A 181 36.37 -1.49 -22.33
C ASP A 181 35.82 -1.78 -20.91
N LEU A 182 36.24 -1.04 -19.87
CA LEU A 182 35.70 -1.18 -18.51
C LEU A 182 34.24 -0.70 -18.46
N ILE A 183 33.93 0.40 -19.13
CA ILE A 183 32.56 0.91 -19.24
C ILE A 183 31.66 -0.12 -19.94
N ASN A 184 32.17 -0.76 -20.99
CA ASN A 184 31.44 -1.78 -21.74
C ASN A 184 31.11 -3.03 -20.92
N GLU A 185 31.85 -3.35 -19.85
CA GLU A 185 31.51 -4.46 -18.92
C GLU A 185 30.10 -4.31 -18.34
N PHE A 186 29.65 -3.08 -18.11
CA PHE A 186 28.32 -2.77 -17.57
C PHE A 186 27.20 -2.92 -18.62
N THR A 187 27.53 -3.01 -19.91
CA THR A 187 26.51 -3.29 -20.96
C THR A 187 26.20 -4.79 -21.09
N LEU A 188 27.02 -5.64 -20.47
CA LEU A 188 26.90 -7.09 -20.53
C LEU A 188 26.02 -7.63 -19.40
N VAL A 189 24.85 -7.03 -19.19
CA VAL A 189 23.86 -7.45 -18.18
C VAL A 189 22.53 -7.70 -18.90
N TYR A 190 21.85 -8.80 -18.56
CA TYR A 190 20.75 -9.39 -19.35
C TYR A 190 19.67 -8.39 -19.80
N ASP A 191 19.17 -7.52 -18.93
CA ASP A 191 18.10 -6.57 -19.29
C ASP A 191 18.57 -5.33 -20.06
N SER A 192 19.88 -5.10 -20.13
CA SER A 192 20.51 -3.94 -20.76
C SER A 192 21.25 -4.27 -22.06
N ILE A 193 21.52 -5.54 -22.30
CA ILE A 193 22.39 -5.98 -23.39
C ILE A 193 21.76 -5.73 -24.75
N GLY A 194 22.52 -5.10 -25.64
CA GLY A 194 22.01 -4.71 -26.96
C GLY A 194 21.29 -3.36 -26.99
N ILE A 195 21.13 -2.70 -25.85
CA ILE A 195 20.74 -1.28 -25.79
C ILE A 195 22.01 -0.42 -25.83
N PRO A 196 22.06 0.64 -26.65
CA PRO A 196 23.17 1.59 -26.61
C PRO A 196 23.30 2.22 -25.22
N ILE A 197 24.50 2.20 -24.63
CA ILE A 197 24.73 2.63 -23.25
C ILE A 197 24.32 4.08 -22.94
N LYS A 198 24.32 4.94 -23.97
CA LYS A 198 23.87 6.35 -23.87
C LYS A 198 22.35 6.49 -23.80
N GLU A 199 21.60 5.44 -24.14
CA GLU A 199 20.14 5.40 -24.07
C GLU A 199 19.66 4.77 -22.75
N ILE A 200 20.52 4.13 -21.96
CA ILE A 200 20.12 3.44 -20.73
C ILE A 200 20.06 4.45 -19.59
N ASN A 201 18.96 4.52 -18.85
CA ASN A 201 18.87 5.31 -17.62
C ASN A 201 19.73 4.69 -16.49
N ALA A 202 20.59 5.47 -15.85
CA ALA A 202 21.56 4.99 -14.87
C ALA A 202 20.90 4.48 -13.56
N TYR A 203 19.96 5.24 -13.01
CA TYR A 203 19.25 4.88 -11.79
C TYR A 203 18.48 3.56 -11.95
N ASN A 204 17.68 3.45 -13.01
CA ASN A 204 16.90 2.25 -13.33
C ASN A 204 17.80 1.04 -13.59
N TYR A 205 18.95 1.24 -14.24
CA TYR A 205 19.92 0.19 -14.52
C TYR A 205 20.47 -0.43 -13.23
N PHE A 206 20.88 0.39 -12.26
CA PHE A 206 21.47 -0.15 -11.03
C PHE A 206 20.45 -0.87 -10.15
N ILE A 207 19.18 -0.47 -10.17
CA ILE A 207 18.11 -1.23 -9.50
C ILE A 207 18.00 -2.66 -10.05
N LYS A 208 18.04 -2.83 -11.38
CA LYS A 208 18.10 -4.17 -12.01
C LYS A 208 19.43 -4.88 -11.75
N TRP A 209 20.52 -4.14 -11.62
CA TRP A 209 21.84 -4.69 -11.32
C TRP A 209 21.88 -5.33 -9.93
N PHE A 210 21.13 -4.79 -8.95
CA PHE A 210 21.01 -5.37 -7.61
C PHE A 210 20.50 -6.82 -7.65
N ASP A 211 19.46 -7.08 -8.46
CA ASP A 211 18.87 -8.43 -8.63
C ASP A 211 19.91 -9.48 -9.03
N THR A 212 20.94 -9.10 -9.79
CA THR A 212 21.97 -10.04 -10.26
C THR A 212 23.16 -10.12 -9.32
N PHE A 213 23.63 -8.99 -8.80
CA PHE A 213 24.93 -8.92 -8.15
C PHE A 213 24.87 -8.75 -6.64
N ILE A 214 23.83 -8.10 -6.08
CA ILE A 214 23.75 -7.83 -4.63
C ILE A 214 22.80 -8.81 -3.95
N ASP A 215 21.58 -8.95 -4.47
CA ASP A 215 20.51 -9.73 -3.84
C ASP A 215 20.54 -11.22 -4.23
N GLY A 216 21.56 -11.64 -4.99
CA GLY A 216 21.81 -13.01 -5.45
C GLY A 216 21.11 -13.34 -6.78
N ALA A 217 21.83 -13.92 -7.74
CA ALA A 217 21.25 -14.30 -9.03
C ALA A 217 20.63 -15.71 -9.01
N HIS A 218 19.32 -15.81 -9.19
CA HIS A 218 18.60 -17.09 -9.23
C HIS A 218 17.67 -17.22 -10.44
N PHE A 219 17.52 -18.43 -10.97
CA PHE A 219 16.45 -18.76 -11.92
C PHE A 219 15.23 -19.30 -11.20
N ILE A 220 14.03 -18.82 -11.55
CA ILE A 220 12.77 -19.40 -11.08
C ILE A 220 12.49 -20.74 -11.78
N GLN A 221 12.44 -21.82 -11.00
CA GLN A 221 12.08 -23.18 -11.44
C GLN A 221 10.60 -23.50 -11.25
N THR A 222 9.78 -22.54 -10.83
CA THR A 222 8.32 -22.65 -10.83
C THR A 222 7.77 -22.16 -12.16
N SER A 223 6.93 -22.98 -12.81
CA SER A 223 6.55 -22.71 -14.22
C SER A 223 5.64 -21.50 -14.30
N PHE A 224 5.66 -20.75 -15.40
CA PHE A 224 4.75 -19.62 -15.61
C PHE A 224 3.30 -20.00 -15.30
N ASP A 225 2.87 -21.15 -15.84
CA ASP A 225 1.51 -21.65 -15.66
C ASP A 225 1.23 -21.97 -14.18
N THR A 226 2.25 -22.42 -13.43
CA THR A 226 2.14 -22.64 -11.97
C THR A 226 2.09 -21.33 -11.21
N VAL A 227 2.94 -20.35 -11.55
CA VAL A 227 2.93 -19.00 -10.95
C VAL A 227 1.55 -18.40 -11.11
N VAL A 228 1.06 -18.27 -12.35
CA VAL A 228 -0.28 -17.75 -12.65
C VAL A 228 -1.37 -18.51 -11.88
N LYS A 229 -1.34 -19.85 -11.92
CA LYS A 229 -2.30 -20.68 -11.18
C LYS A 229 -2.28 -20.39 -9.68
N THR A 230 -1.10 -20.20 -9.09
CA THR A 230 -0.95 -19.89 -7.67
C THR A 230 -1.62 -18.55 -7.33
N PHE A 231 -1.33 -17.47 -8.06
CA PHE A 231 -2.00 -16.18 -7.86
C PHE A 231 -3.52 -16.28 -8.05
N THR A 232 -3.99 -16.92 -9.12
CA THR A 232 -5.42 -17.15 -9.38
C THR A 232 -6.08 -17.94 -8.25
N THR A 233 -5.41 -18.98 -7.73
CA THR A 233 -5.94 -19.79 -6.63
C THR A 233 -6.12 -18.95 -5.37
N GLU A 234 -5.14 -18.10 -5.03
CA GLU A 234 -5.27 -17.19 -3.88
C GLU A 234 -6.42 -16.20 -4.06
N ILE A 235 -6.59 -15.63 -5.26
CA ILE A 235 -7.71 -14.72 -5.57
C ILE A 235 -9.06 -15.44 -5.41
N SER A 236 -9.16 -16.69 -5.88
CA SER A 236 -10.38 -17.49 -5.81
C SER A 236 -10.72 -18.05 -4.43
N LYS A 237 -9.86 -17.93 -3.42
CA LYS A 237 -10.21 -18.33 -2.04
C LYS A 237 -11.32 -17.45 -1.45
N THR A 238 -11.43 -16.21 -1.92
CA THR A 238 -12.45 -15.25 -1.48
C THR A 238 -13.72 -15.35 -2.34
N ARG A 239 -14.91 -15.24 -1.72
CA ARG A 239 -16.21 -15.57 -2.34
C ARG A 239 -16.66 -14.65 -3.48
N GLU A 240 -16.24 -13.38 -3.52
CA GLU A 240 -16.85 -12.36 -4.41
C GLU A 240 -16.02 -12.01 -5.66
N LYS A 241 -15.01 -12.80 -6.04
CA LYS A 241 -14.10 -12.43 -7.13
C LYS A 241 -14.34 -13.20 -8.42
N VAL A 242 -14.56 -12.46 -9.50
CA VAL A 242 -14.82 -13.05 -10.82
C VAL A 242 -13.62 -12.85 -11.74
N PHE A 243 -13.03 -13.96 -12.19
CA PHE A 243 -12.24 -13.98 -13.41
C PHE A 243 -13.19 -14.05 -14.59
N THR A 244 -13.33 -12.95 -15.33
CA THR A 244 -14.23 -12.86 -16.46
C THR A 244 -13.45 -12.97 -17.77
N ASN A 245 -13.95 -13.78 -18.69
CA ASN A 245 -13.47 -13.83 -20.06
C ASN A 245 -14.27 -12.87 -20.93
N ARG A 246 -14.14 -11.57 -20.66
CA ARG A 246 -14.92 -10.49 -21.30
C ARG A 246 -13.96 -9.43 -21.84
N LYS A 247 -14.20 -8.97 -23.07
CA LYS A 247 -13.40 -7.92 -23.70
C LYS A 247 -14.00 -6.57 -23.32
N ILE A 248 -13.17 -5.63 -22.88
CA ILE A 248 -13.60 -4.25 -22.66
C ILE A 248 -13.68 -3.53 -24.01
N LYS A 249 -14.83 -2.91 -24.26
CA LYS A 249 -15.12 -2.18 -25.49
C LYS A 249 -14.84 -0.69 -25.34
N GLU A 250 -15.17 -0.11 -24.18
CA GLU A 250 -15.17 1.34 -23.99
C GLU A 250 -14.85 1.72 -22.54
N PHE A 251 -14.11 2.82 -22.37
CA PHE A 251 -13.89 3.49 -21.10
C PHE A 251 -14.64 4.81 -21.11
N VAL A 252 -15.49 5.05 -20.11
CA VAL A 252 -16.20 6.31 -19.94
C VAL A 252 -15.46 7.13 -18.88
N ILE A 253 -14.93 8.28 -19.28
CA ILE A 253 -14.11 9.16 -18.44
C ILE A 253 -14.78 10.52 -18.30
N VAL A 254 -14.82 11.01 -17.07
CA VAL A 254 -15.38 12.32 -16.69
C VAL A 254 -14.40 12.96 -15.71
N ASP A 255 -13.95 14.19 -15.99
CA ASP A 255 -13.03 14.96 -15.14
C ASP A 255 -11.78 14.16 -14.70
N ASP A 256 -11.07 13.55 -15.66
CA ASP A 256 -9.87 12.72 -15.44
C ASP A 256 -10.08 11.49 -14.53
N LYS A 257 -11.33 11.10 -14.30
CA LYS A 257 -11.73 9.91 -13.54
C LYS A 257 -12.44 8.92 -14.47
N ILE A 258 -12.06 7.65 -14.39
CA ILE A 258 -12.79 6.56 -15.06
C ILE A 258 -14.09 6.35 -14.27
N GLU A 259 -15.23 6.70 -14.87
CA GLU A 259 -16.56 6.58 -14.26
C GLU A 259 -17.06 5.14 -14.34
N LYS A 260 -16.94 4.53 -15.52
CA LYS A 260 -17.35 3.16 -15.80
C LYS A 260 -16.63 2.61 -17.04
N ILE A 261 -16.66 1.29 -17.19
CA ILE A 261 -16.27 0.60 -18.41
C ILE A 261 -17.45 -0.18 -18.98
N ILE A 262 -17.46 -0.36 -20.29
CA ILE A 262 -18.48 -1.12 -21.00
C ILE A 262 -17.79 -2.27 -21.74
N ASP A 263 -18.29 -3.48 -21.57
CA ASP A 263 -17.76 -4.65 -22.25
C ASP A 263 -18.34 -4.84 -23.66
N ASN A 264 -17.89 -5.89 -24.35
CA ASN A 264 -18.38 -6.26 -25.67
C ASN A 264 -19.84 -6.75 -25.70
N GLU A 265 -20.44 -7.08 -24.55
CA GLU A 265 -21.85 -7.46 -24.41
C GLU A 265 -22.75 -6.24 -24.06
N GLY A 266 -22.17 -5.06 -23.87
CA GLY A 266 -22.89 -3.82 -23.53
C GLY A 266 -23.22 -3.68 -22.04
N ILE A 267 -22.62 -4.50 -21.18
CA ILE A 267 -22.80 -4.44 -19.73
C ILE A 267 -21.89 -3.37 -19.14
N GLU A 268 -22.49 -2.47 -18.37
CA GLU A 268 -21.78 -1.44 -17.63
C GLU A 268 -21.19 -1.96 -16.32
N ILE A 269 -19.92 -1.66 -16.08
CA ILE A 269 -19.15 -2.05 -14.90
C ILE A 269 -18.54 -0.81 -14.26
N GLN A 270 -18.83 -0.60 -12.98
CA GLN A 270 -18.35 0.53 -12.19
C GLN A 270 -17.41 0.06 -11.08
N ALA A 271 -16.34 0.81 -10.83
CA ALA A 271 -15.44 0.56 -9.71
C ALA A 271 -14.90 1.87 -9.11
N LYS A 272 -14.44 1.81 -7.86
CA LYS A 272 -13.75 2.94 -7.23
C LYS A 272 -12.41 3.19 -7.92
N HIS A 273 -11.67 2.11 -8.19
CA HIS A 273 -10.36 2.15 -8.86
C HIS A 273 -10.23 1.12 -9.98
N TYR A 274 -9.35 1.40 -10.95
CA TYR A 274 -9.08 0.58 -12.13
C TYR A 274 -7.58 0.31 -12.27
N VAL A 275 -7.18 -0.94 -12.44
CA VAL A 275 -5.79 -1.31 -12.75
C VAL A 275 -5.74 -1.82 -14.18
N ILE A 276 -4.92 -1.20 -15.02
CA ILE A 276 -4.90 -1.39 -16.47
C ILE A 276 -3.54 -1.96 -16.87
N ASN A 277 -3.52 -3.24 -17.26
CA ASN A 277 -2.30 -3.88 -17.75
C ASN A 277 -2.14 -3.70 -19.26
N MET A 278 -1.86 -2.45 -19.64
CA MET A 278 -1.61 -2.04 -21.01
C MET A 278 -0.61 -0.89 -21.06
N ARG A 279 0.05 -0.67 -22.20
CA ARG A 279 0.90 0.51 -22.39
C ARG A 279 0.03 1.74 -22.63
N ILE A 280 0.43 2.90 -22.12
CA ILE A 280 -0.41 4.12 -22.15
C ILE A 280 -0.68 4.59 -23.59
N ASP A 281 0.32 4.56 -24.46
CA ASP A 281 0.15 4.85 -25.89
C ASP A 281 -0.81 3.88 -26.59
N GLU A 282 -0.72 2.58 -26.30
CA GLU A 282 -1.66 1.56 -26.81
C GLU A 282 -3.08 1.79 -26.28
N PHE A 283 -3.21 2.25 -25.04
CA PHE A 283 -4.50 2.63 -24.43
C PHE A 283 -5.14 3.82 -25.09
N VAL A 284 -4.37 4.87 -25.33
CA VAL A 284 -4.85 6.04 -26.07
C VAL A 284 -5.26 5.61 -27.48
N ASP A 285 -4.44 4.81 -28.17
CA ASP A 285 -4.74 4.38 -29.55
C ASP A 285 -6.01 3.50 -29.66
N GLU A 286 -6.27 2.64 -28.67
CA GLU A 286 -7.44 1.74 -28.69
C GLU A 286 -8.71 2.37 -28.12
N TYR A 287 -8.61 3.15 -27.04
CA TYR A 287 -9.77 3.56 -26.25
C TYR A 287 -10.02 5.08 -26.20
N LEU A 288 -9.00 5.91 -26.44
CA LEU A 288 -9.11 7.38 -26.33
C LEU A 288 -8.26 8.10 -27.39
N PRO A 289 -8.49 7.88 -28.71
CA PRO A 289 -7.63 8.41 -29.76
C PRO A 289 -7.53 9.95 -29.76
N GLU A 290 -8.48 10.65 -29.14
CA GLU A 290 -8.48 12.09 -28.93
C GLU A 290 -7.54 12.58 -27.82
N ALA A 291 -7.10 11.72 -26.89
CA ALA A 291 -6.26 12.07 -25.75
C ALA A 291 -4.76 12.17 -26.11
N ILE A 292 -4.45 13.03 -27.09
CA ILE A 292 -3.11 13.19 -27.68
C ILE A 292 -2.06 13.55 -26.62
N GLU A 293 -2.40 14.44 -25.68
CA GLU A 293 -1.48 14.90 -24.62
C GLU A 293 -1.03 13.75 -23.70
N VAL A 294 -1.93 12.82 -23.36
CA VAL A 294 -1.61 11.63 -22.55
C VAL A 294 -0.56 10.77 -23.25
N LYS A 295 -0.70 10.58 -24.57
CA LYS A 295 0.26 9.83 -25.38
C LYS A 295 1.60 10.56 -25.49
N GLU A 296 1.60 11.87 -25.73
CA GLU A 296 2.83 12.68 -25.79
C GLU A 296 3.60 12.67 -24.47
N ASN A 297 2.90 12.74 -23.33
CA ASN A 297 3.52 12.64 -22.01
C ASN A 297 4.19 11.28 -21.80
N PHE A 298 3.52 10.19 -22.17
CA PHE A 298 4.11 8.86 -22.13
C PHE A 298 5.36 8.75 -23.03
N LEU A 299 5.30 9.26 -24.26
CA LEU A 299 6.44 9.25 -25.19
C LEU A 299 7.60 10.11 -24.69
N ASN A 300 7.34 11.23 -24.01
CA ASN A 300 8.39 12.02 -23.36
C ASN A 300 9.09 11.24 -22.26
N MET A 301 8.33 10.53 -21.44
CA MET A 301 8.87 9.68 -20.37
C MET A 301 9.65 8.48 -20.93
N TYR A 302 9.17 7.88 -22.02
CA TYR A 302 9.76 6.72 -22.68
C TYR A 302 10.22 7.03 -24.11
N SER A 303 11.09 8.04 -24.26
CA SER A 303 11.51 8.62 -25.56
C SER A 303 12.03 7.62 -26.60
N THR A 304 12.52 6.46 -26.16
CA THR A 304 13.04 5.42 -27.08
C THR A 304 11.98 4.48 -27.64
N VAL A 305 10.71 4.57 -27.19
CA VAL A 305 9.59 3.78 -27.75
C VAL A 305 9.47 4.02 -29.25
N GLU A 306 9.61 5.27 -29.70
CA GLU A 306 9.51 5.66 -31.11
C GLU A 306 10.57 5.00 -32.01
N LYS A 307 11.67 4.50 -31.44
CA LYS A 307 12.71 3.77 -32.18
C LYS A 307 12.26 2.36 -32.60
N GLY A 308 11.14 1.84 -32.07
CA GLY A 308 10.56 0.57 -32.47
C GLY A 308 11.44 -0.65 -32.22
N ARG A 309 12.40 -0.58 -31.29
CA ARG A 309 13.33 -1.69 -31.02
C ARG A 309 12.59 -2.87 -30.41
N THR A 310 12.82 -4.08 -30.94
CA THR A 310 12.22 -5.30 -30.43
C THR A 310 13.24 -6.38 -30.16
N ILE A 311 12.93 -7.26 -29.22
CA ILE A 311 13.64 -8.51 -28.98
C ILE A 311 12.72 -9.70 -29.25
N ASN A 312 13.31 -10.80 -29.68
CA ASN A 312 12.59 -12.05 -29.90
C ASN A 312 13.47 -13.23 -29.47
N GLN A 313 12.87 -14.41 -29.42
CA GLN A 313 13.49 -15.63 -28.93
C GLN A 313 13.38 -16.75 -29.97
N VAL A 314 14.37 -17.63 -30.03
CA VAL A 314 14.28 -18.92 -30.73
C VAL A 314 14.40 -20.05 -29.71
N TYR A 315 13.41 -20.93 -29.72
CA TYR A 315 13.41 -22.18 -28.97
C TYR A 315 13.98 -23.29 -29.84
N ILE A 316 15.02 -23.99 -29.38
CA ILE A 316 15.72 -25.02 -30.16
C ILE A 316 15.80 -26.30 -29.34
N GLY A 317 15.23 -27.37 -29.89
CA GLY A 317 15.41 -28.74 -29.40
C GLY A 317 16.55 -29.42 -30.13
N LEU A 318 17.45 -30.05 -29.39
CA LEU A 318 18.64 -30.72 -29.91
C LEU A 318 18.50 -32.24 -29.75
N ASN A 319 18.97 -32.99 -30.74
CA ASN A 319 18.98 -34.47 -30.68
C ASN A 319 20.06 -35.01 -29.73
N LYS A 320 21.05 -34.19 -29.33
CA LYS A 320 22.11 -34.48 -28.37
C LYS A 320 22.14 -33.46 -27.23
N ASP A 321 22.78 -33.82 -26.12
CA ASP A 321 23.05 -32.91 -25.01
C ASP A 321 23.89 -31.70 -25.49
N ALA A 322 23.42 -30.48 -25.18
CA ALA A 322 24.05 -29.23 -25.58
C ALA A 322 25.52 -29.11 -25.14
N LYS A 323 25.91 -29.72 -24.01
CA LYS A 323 27.29 -29.75 -23.52
C LYS A 323 28.23 -30.45 -24.49
N THR A 324 27.77 -31.53 -25.12
CA THR A 324 28.56 -32.28 -26.12
C THR A 324 28.75 -31.50 -27.42
N LEU A 325 27.89 -30.50 -27.65
CA LEU A 325 27.92 -29.62 -28.82
C LEU A 325 28.69 -28.31 -28.56
N GLY A 326 29.28 -28.14 -27.38
CA GLY A 326 30.11 -26.97 -27.03
C GLY A 326 29.42 -25.93 -26.14
N ILE A 327 28.12 -26.06 -25.88
CA ILE A 327 27.36 -25.19 -24.97
C ILE A 327 27.45 -25.77 -23.55
N LYS A 328 28.57 -25.48 -22.89
CA LYS A 328 28.96 -26.11 -21.61
C LYS A 328 28.27 -25.50 -20.39
N ASP A 329 28.01 -24.21 -20.43
CA ASP A 329 27.52 -23.41 -19.31
C ASP A 329 26.00 -23.19 -19.37
N LYS A 330 25.41 -22.77 -18.25
CA LYS A 330 23.96 -22.54 -18.14
C LYS A 330 23.50 -21.33 -18.97
N HIS A 331 24.32 -20.28 -19.02
CA HIS A 331 23.93 -18.98 -19.55
C HIS A 331 25.12 -18.29 -20.24
N TYR A 332 24.86 -17.78 -21.44
CA TYR A 332 25.78 -17.01 -22.25
C TYR A 332 25.20 -15.62 -22.55
N LEU A 333 26.04 -14.59 -22.53
CA LEU A 333 25.74 -13.24 -23.00
C LEU A 333 26.71 -12.84 -24.11
N PHE A 334 26.20 -12.21 -25.16
CA PHE A 334 26.98 -11.90 -26.36
C PHE A 334 27.34 -10.41 -26.42
N SER A 335 28.63 -10.11 -26.52
CA SER A 335 29.10 -8.75 -26.81
C SER A 335 28.61 -8.28 -28.18
N ASN A 336 28.56 -6.97 -28.40
CA ASN A 336 28.22 -6.45 -29.72
C ASN A 336 29.38 -6.70 -30.70
N ILE A 337 29.12 -7.51 -31.73
CA ILE A 337 30.10 -7.82 -32.78
C ILE A 337 29.54 -7.33 -34.11
N PRO A 338 30.06 -6.22 -34.67
CA PRO A 338 29.50 -5.59 -35.87
C PRO A 338 29.45 -6.48 -37.13
N THR A 339 30.28 -7.53 -37.19
CA THR A 339 30.32 -8.46 -38.31
C THR A 339 29.23 -9.54 -38.24
N ASP A 340 28.52 -9.66 -37.12
CA ASP A 340 27.44 -10.64 -37.00
C ASP A 340 26.21 -10.17 -37.77
N ALA A 341 25.60 -11.09 -38.52
CA ALA A 341 24.38 -10.82 -39.28
C ALA A 341 23.16 -10.63 -38.36
N VAL A 342 23.18 -11.28 -37.19
CA VAL A 342 22.14 -11.15 -36.17
C VAL A 342 22.78 -10.76 -34.85
N ARG A 343 22.26 -9.71 -34.22
CA ARG A 343 22.65 -9.32 -32.86
C ARG A 343 22.04 -10.30 -31.85
N LEU A 344 22.74 -11.38 -31.56
CA LEU A 344 22.42 -12.27 -30.44
C LEU A 344 22.60 -11.52 -29.12
N LEU A 345 21.74 -11.76 -28.14
CA LEU A 345 21.78 -11.14 -26.82
C LEU A 345 22.21 -12.15 -25.77
N SER A 346 21.45 -13.24 -25.65
CA SER A 346 21.66 -14.29 -24.67
C SER A 346 21.44 -15.68 -25.28
N LEU A 347 22.07 -16.69 -24.69
CA LEU A 347 21.77 -18.10 -24.93
C LEU A 347 21.70 -18.83 -23.59
N VAL A 348 20.60 -19.51 -23.35
CA VAL A 348 20.36 -20.28 -22.13
C VAL A 348 20.32 -21.77 -22.47
N ASN A 349 21.16 -22.56 -21.79
CA ASN A 349 21.10 -24.01 -21.80
C ASN A 349 19.94 -24.45 -20.89
N TYR A 350 18.75 -24.45 -21.47
CA TYR A 350 17.48 -24.63 -20.77
C TYR A 350 17.41 -25.95 -19.99
N LYS A 351 18.02 -27.02 -20.55
CA LYS A 351 18.08 -28.34 -19.92
C LYS A 351 18.86 -28.35 -18.60
N GLU A 352 19.80 -27.43 -18.41
CA GLU A 352 20.55 -27.32 -17.15
C GLU A 352 19.75 -26.64 -16.04
N ILE A 353 18.79 -25.79 -16.40
CA ILE A 353 17.88 -25.14 -15.45
C ILE A 353 16.69 -26.06 -15.17
N ASP A 354 16.13 -26.67 -16.23
CA ASP A 354 15.01 -27.61 -16.17
C ASP A 354 15.38 -28.97 -16.75
N LYS A 355 15.67 -29.92 -15.85
CA LYS A 355 15.97 -31.31 -16.24
C LYS A 355 14.78 -32.02 -16.88
N THR A 356 13.55 -31.49 -16.78
CA THR A 356 12.33 -32.07 -17.39
C THR A 356 12.02 -31.52 -18.79
N SER A 357 12.74 -30.50 -19.26
CA SER A 357 12.50 -29.83 -20.54
C SER A 357 12.58 -30.74 -21.77
N CYS A 358 13.35 -31.82 -21.73
CA CYS A 358 13.41 -32.85 -22.78
C CYS A 358 13.86 -34.20 -22.20
N LYS A 359 13.88 -35.27 -23.00
CA LYS A 359 14.40 -36.59 -22.58
C LYS A 359 15.90 -36.55 -22.27
N ALA A 360 16.40 -37.53 -21.52
CA ALA A 360 17.84 -37.73 -21.29
C ALA A 360 18.59 -37.94 -22.62
N GLY A 361 19.83 -37.44 -22.70
CA GLY A 361 20.65 -37.49 -23.91
C GLY A 361 20.32 -36.45 -24.99
N LYS A 362 19.21 -35.72 -24.85
CA LYS A 362 18.82 -34.58 -25.72
C LYS A 362 19.11 -33.24 -25.04
N GLY A 363 19.11 -32.16 -25.82
CA GLY A 363 19.34 -30.79 -25.34
C GLY A 363 18.15 -29.88 -25.64
N ALA A 364 18.01 -28.82 -24.85
CA ALA A 364 17.05 -27.74 -25.10
C ALA A 364 17.77 -26.42 -24.82
N ILE A 365 17.77 -25.51 -25.80
CA ILE A 365 18.39 -24.19 -25.68
C ILE A 365 17.40 -23.10 -26.12
N LEU A 366 17.55 -21.93 -25.53
CA LEU A 366 16.78 -20.73 -25.85
C LEU A 366 17.77 -19.61 -26.19
N VAL A 367 17.54 -18.96 -27.32
CA VAL A 367 18.40 -17.87 -27.82
C VAL A 367 17.58 -16.60 -27.93
N GLU A 368 18.08 -15.49 -27.41
CA GLU A 368 17.49 -14.16 -27.58
C GLU A 368 18.31 -13.29 -28.50
N PHE A 369 17.64 -12.43 -29.26
CA PHE A 369 18.26 -11.57 -30.26
C PHE A 369 17.46 -10.29 -30.47
N LEU A 370 18.11 -9.23 -30.98
CA LEU A 370 17.40 -8.06 -31.51
C LEU A 370 16.71 -8.44 -32.81
N ASP A 371 15.40 -8.22 -32.87
CA ASP A 371 14.58 -8.59 -34.01
C ASP A 371 14.29 -7.37 -34.91
N ASP A 372 14.02 -7.67 -36.18
CA ASP A 372 13.70 -6.72 -37.24
C ASP A 372 12.49 -7.22 -38.04
N ASP A 373 12.05 -6.49 -39.06
CA ASP A 373 10.82 -6.81 -39.79
C ASP A 373 10.96 -7.90 -40.86
N LEU A 374 12.05 -8.67 -40.83
CA LEU A 374 12.20 -9.81 -41.72
C LEU A 374 11.12 -10.88 -41.48
N PRO A 375 10.69 -11.60 -42.54
CA PRO A 375 9.76 -12.71 -42.40
C PRO A 375 10.25 -13.76 -41.40
N ARG A 376 9.35 -14.21 -40.51
CA ARG A 376 9.66 -15.13 -39.39
C ARG A 376 10.49 -16.35 -39.78
N LYS A 377 10.23 -16.95 -40.94
CA LYS A 377 10.97 -18.13 -41.43
C LYS A 377 12.40 -17.78 -41.82
N GLN A 378 12.61 -16.66 -42.51
CA GLN A 378 13.93 -16.19 -42.91
C GLN A 378 14.75 -15.79 -41.67
N LYS A 379 14.13 -15.07 -40.74
CA LYS A 379 14.77 -14.67 -39.50
C LYS A 379 15.20 -15.86 -38.65
N LEU A 380 14.35 -16.89 -38.56
CA LEU A 380 14.69 -18.14 -37.86
C LEU A 380 15.96 -18.78 -38.41
N THR A 381 16.10 -18.88 -39.74
CA THR A 381 17.31 -19.41 -40.38
C THR A 381 18.52 -18.55 -40.03
N GLN A 382 18.44 -17.22 -40.18
CA GLN A 382 19.56 -16.33 -39.86
C GLN A 382 20.02 -16.44 -38.40
N VAL A 383 19.09 -16.55 -37.45
CA VAL A 383 19.43 -16.73 -36.04
C VAL A 383 20.15 -18.06 -35.83
N ILE A 384 19.65 -19.15 -36.42
CA ILE A 384 20.30 -20.47 -36.32
C ILE A 384 21.71 -20.45 -36.90
N ASP A 385 21.87 -19.87 -38.09
CA ASP A 385 23.17 -19.73 -38.75
C ASP A 385 24.13 -18.91 -37.89
N GLN A 386 23.66 -17.82 -37.28
CA GLN A 386 24.47 -17.01 -36.38
C GLN A 386 24.89 -17.77 -35.12
N VAL A 387 23.99 -18.56 -34.51
CA VAL A 387 24.34 -19.39 -33.35
C VAL A 387 25.34 -20.49 -33.76
N ALA A 388 25.22 -21.05 -34.97
CA ALA A 388 26.14 -22.03 -35.50
C ALA A 388 27.57 -21.48 -35.71
N GLN A 389 27.73 -20.18 -35.98
CA GLN A 389 29.07 -19.56 -36.01
C GLN A 389 29.79 -19.64 -34.65
N TYR A 390 29.04 -19.61 -33.54
CA TYR A 390 29.58 -19.73 -32.18
C TYR A 390 29.69 -21.18 -31.72
N PHE A 391 28.73 -22.01 -32.12
CA PHE A 391 28.66 -23.42 -31.75
C PHE A 391 28.47 -24.30 -33.00
N PRO A 392 29.53 -24.54 -33.81
CA PRO A 392 29.39 -25.19 -35.12
C PRO A 392 28.76 -26.59 -35.08
N LYS A 393 28.95 -27.30 -33.96
CA LYS A 393 28.43 -28.66 -33.78
C LYS A 393 26.91 -28.72 -33.68
N ILE A 394 26.19 -27.59 -33.55
CA ILE A 394 24.73 -27.63 -33.44
C ILE A 394 24.04 -27.91 -34.77
N VAL A 395 24.67 -27.56 -35.91
CA VAL A 395 24.01 -27.55 -37.24
C VAL A 395 23.33 -28.89 -37.55
N ASP A 396 24.05 -29.99 -37.38
CA ASP A 396 23.55 -31.35 -37.66
C ASP A 396 22.73 -31.95 -36.50
N ASN A 397 22.51 -31.19 -35.43
CA ASN A 397 21.94 -31.68 -34.18
C ASN A 397 20.66 -30.92 -33.76
N ILE A 398 20.17 -29.98 -34.57
CA ILE A 398 18.87 -29.33 -34.38
C ILE A 398 17.75 -30.29 -34.78
N ALA A 399 16.96 -30.74 -33.81
CA ALA A 399 15.82 -31.64 -34.03
C ALA A 399 14.53 -30.88 -34.33
N VAL A 400 14.35 -29.71 -33.70
CA VAL A 400 13.19 -28.83 -33.92
C VAL A 400 13.55 -27.42 -33.50
N SER A 401 12.99 -26.41 -34.18
CA SER A 401 13.14 -25.02 -33.77
C SER A 401 11.85 -24.23 -34.00
N LYS A 402 11.65 -23.17 -33.21
CA LYS A 402 10.52 -22.26 -33.35
C LYS A 402 10.91 -20.87 -32.91
N ILE A 403 10.62 -19.88 -33.75
CA ILE A 403 10.71 -18.47 -33.41
C ILE A 403 9.51 -18.04 -32.53
N GLY A 404 9.78 -17.28 -31.49
CA GLY A 404 8.86 -16.81 -30.47
C GLY A 404 8.02 -15.61 -30.91
N LYS A 405 7.53 -14.84 -29.94
CA LYS A 405 6.82 -13.59 -30.18
C LYS A 405 7.77 -12.42 -29.94
N LYS A 406 7.78 -11.46 -30.86
CA LYS A 406 8.47 -10.18 -30.68
C LYS A 406 7.90 -9.46 -29.46
N ARG A 407 8.77 -8.80 -28.69
CA ARG A 407 8.40 -7.91 -27.60
C ARG A 407 9.18 -6.59 -27.70
N PRO A 408 8.57 -5.43 -27.35
CA PRO A 408 9.27 -4.16 -27.30
C PRO A 408 10.49 -4.20 -26.38
N TYR A 409 11.54 -3.43 -26.70
CA TYR A 409 12.76 -3.36 -25.90
C TYR A 409 13.17 -1.92 -25.59
N PHE A 410 12.83 -1.48 -24.38
CA PHE A 410 12.95 -0.10 -23.93
C PHE A 410 14.25 0.16 -23.17
N SER A 411 14.83 1.33 -23.42
CA SER A 411 16.07 1.78 -22.76
C SER A 411 15.83 2.53 -21.44
N GLY A 412 14.62 3.08 -21.25
CA GLY A 412 14.18 3.73 -20.02
C GLY A 412 14.71 5.14 -19.78
N LEU A 413 15.49 5.72 -20.70
CA LEU A 413 15.90 7.13 -20.60
C LEU A 413 14.82 8.06 -21.18
N SER A 414 14.32 8.95 -20.33
CA SER A 414 13.35 9.96 -20.70
C SER A 414 13.96 11.09 -21.52
N SER A 415 13.12 11.84 -22.22
CA SER A 415 13.55 12.99 -23.01
C SER A 415 14.05 14.12 -22.11
N LYS A 416 14.85 15.04 -22.65
CA LYS A 416 15.21 16.27 -21.93
C LYS A 416 13.98 17.15 -21.62
N ALA A 417 12.93 17.04 -22.43
CA ALA A 417 11.69 17.77 -22.21
C ALA A 417 10.96 17.25 -20.97
N TYR A 418 10.96 15.93 -20.75
CA TYR A 418 10.37 15.31 -19.55
C TYR A 418 10.96 15.85 -18.24
N TRP A 419 12.28 16.02 -18.19
CA TRP A 419 12.97 16.51 -16.99
C TRP A 419 12.93 18.03 -16.81
N LYS A 420 12.45 18.78 -17.81
CA LYS A 420 12.47 20.24 -17.77
C LYS A 420 11.54 20.75 -16.66
N ASN A 421 12.06 21.61 -15.79
CA ASN A 421 11.34 22.24 -14.67
C ASN A 421 10.85 21.30 -13.56
N LYS A 422 11.21 20.00 -13.56
CA LYS A 422 10.91 19.13 -12.43
C LYS A 422 11.71 19.54 -11.20
N SER A 423 11.01 19.66 -10.09
CA SER A 423 11.54 19.91 -8.76
C SER A 423 11.80 18.60 -8.01
N VAL A 424 12.29 18.70 -6.77
CA VAL A 424 12.44 17.52 -5.89
C VAL A 424 11.08 16.90 -5.56
N ASN A 425 9.99 17.69 -5.52
CA ASN A 425 8.67 17.17 -5.22
C ASN A 425 8.16 16.24 -6.34
N ASP A 426 8.42 16.59 -7.60
CA ASP A 426 8.05 15.76 -8.76
C ASP A 426 8.77 14.40 -8.77
N LEU A 427 9.88 14.25 -8.04
CA LEU A 427 10.57 12.97 -7.91
C LEU A 427 9.80 11.99 -7.02
N PHE A 428 8.95 12.47 -6.12
CA PHE A 428 8.05 11.59 -5.35
C PHE A 428 6.99 10.97 -6.26
N ASP A 429 6.46 11.74 -7.22
CA ASP A 429 5.47 11.25 -8.20
C ASP A 429 6.07 10.25 -9.18
N ILE A 430 7.38 10.35 -9.47
CA ILE A 430 8.13 9.35 -10.23
C ILE A 430 8.33 8.08 -9.40
N ASP A 431 8.68 8.24 -8.13
CA ASP A 431 9.02 7.14 -7.22
C ASP A 431 7.81 6.33 -6.73
N ASP A 432 6.63 6.95 -6.65
CA ASP A 432 5.35 6.30 -6.32
C ASP A 432 4.50 5.93 -7.56
N TYR A 433 5.08 6.14 -8.75
CA TYR A 433 4.51 5.88 -10.07
C TYR A 433 3.27 6.72 -10.44
N SER A 434 2.95 7.80 -9.71
CA SER A 434 1.83 8.69 -10.06
C SER A 434 1.97 9.27 -11.46
N GLU A 435 3.20 9.54 -11.92
CA GLU A 435 3.48 9.99 -13.29
C GLU A 435 3.04 9.00 -14.38
N LEU A 436 2.86 7.71 -14.03
CA LEU A 436 2.38 6.66 -14.94
C LEU A 436 0.85 6.58 -15.02
N ASN A 437 0.13 7.42 -14.27
CA ASN A 437 -1.30 7.29 -14.05
C ASN A 437 -2.02 8.57 -14.51
N PRO A 438 -2.45 8.63 -15.79
CA PRO A 438 -3.14 9.81 -16.34
C PRO A 438 -4.55 10.03 -15.76
N PHE A 439 -5.09 9.06 -15.02
CA PHE A 439 -6.42 9.16 -14.40
C PHE A 439 -6.32 9.02 -12.89
N THR A 440 -7.11 9.79 -12.14
CA THR A 440 -7.01 9.83 -10.67
C THR A 440 -7.31 8.49 -10.01
N ASN A 441 -8.12 7.65 -10.66
CA ASN A 441 -8.47 6.31 -10.20
C ASN A 441 -8.01 5.20 -11.17
N GLY A 442 -7.11 5.48 -12.11
CA GLY A 442 -6.59 4.53 -13.09
C GLY A 442 -5.09 4.28 -12.93
N TYR A 443 -4.70 3.01 -12.76
CA TYR A 443 -3.33 2.59 -12.45
C TYR A 443 -2.75 1.74 -13.59
N PHE A 444 -1.76 2.26 -14.32
CA PHE A 444 -1.17 1.54 -15.45
C PHE A 444 0.01 0.69 -15.02
N ILE A 445 -0.03 -0.59 -15.40
CA ILE A 445 0.98 -1.59 -15.03
C ILE A 445 1.39 -2.42 -16.24
N GLY A 446 2.62 -2.94 -16.23
CA GLY A 446 3.11 -3.82 -17.28
C GLY A 446 4.63 -3.90 -17.29
N SER A 447 5.21 -4.88 -18.00
CA SER A 447 6.66 -5.14 -17.95
C SER A 447 7.56 -3.98 -18.40
N TRP A 448 6.96 -2.92 -18.94
CA TRP A 448 7.59 -1.67 -19.38
C TRP A 448 7.78 -0.66 -18.24
N VAL A 449 7.06 -0.79 -17.12
CA VAL A 449 7.16 0.09 -15.95
C VAL A 449 8.61 0.11 -15.43
N LYS A 450 9.05 1.29 -15.01
CA LYS A 450 10.38 1.58 -14.46
C LYS A 450 10.21 2.36 -13.14
N PRO A 451 11.20 2.35 -12.21
CA PRO A 451 12.54 1.75 -12.31
C PRO A 451 12.58 0.21 -12.39
N GLU A 452 11.54 -0.46 -11.91
CA GLU A 452 11.50 -1.91 -11.73
C GLU A 452 10.85 -2.62 -12.93
N ALA A 453 11.67 -3.12 -13.87
CA ALA A 453 11.21 -3.98 -14.96
C ALA A 453 11.33 -5.49 -14.63
N GLY A 454 10.67 -6.34 -15.43
CA GLY A 454 10.71 -7.80 -15.25
C GLY A 454 9.83 -8.32 -14.10
N ILE A 455 9.96 -9.59 -13.73
CA ILE A 455 9.14 -10.23 -12.67
C ILE A 455 9.19 -9.47 -11.36
N THR A 456 10.40 -9.16 -10.86
CA THR A 456 10.60 -8.48 -9.57
C THR A 456 9.80 -7.19 -9.53
N GLY A 457 9.89 -6.38 -10.59
CA GLY A 457 9.16 -5.13 -10.69
C GLY A 457 7.66 -5.30 -10.83
N MET A 458 7.20 -6.29 -11.59
CA MET A 458 5.76 -6.56 -11.71
C MET A 458 5.11 -6.97 -10.40
N ILE A 459 5.80 -7.77 -9.59
CA ILE A 459 5.31 -8.14 -8.27
C ILE A 459 5.37 -6.92 -7.33
N GLN A 460 6.48 -6.20 -7.32
CA GLN A 460 6.66 -5.02 -6.48
C GLN A 460 5.61 -3.93 -6.77
N VAL A 461 5.52 -3.46 -8.02
CA VAL A 461 4.55 -2.43 -8.45
C VAL A 461 3.12 -2.93 -8.21
N GLY A 462 2.86 -4.22 -8.46
CA GLY A 462 1.56 -4.81 -8.24
C GLY A 462 1.10 -4.73 -6.78
N VAL A 463 2.00 -5.02 -5.83
CA VAL A 463 1.74 -4.86 -4.40
C VAL A 463 1.62 -3.38 -4.03
N GLU A 464 2.51 -2.51 -4.49
CA GLU A 464 2.48 -1.07 -4.17
C GLU A 464 1.22 -0.36 -4.68
N TYR A 465 0.71 -0.73 -5.85
CA TYR A 465 -0.60 -0.26 -6.33
C TYR A 465 -1.75 -0.85 -5.53
N GLY A 466 -1.73 -2.16 -5.25
CA GLY A 466 -2.74 -2.77 -4.41
C GLY A 466 -2.81 -2.10 -3.04
N ASP A 467 -1.67 -1.70 -2.52
CA ASP A 467 -1.54 -0.99 -1.26
C ASP A 467 -2.11 0.43 -1.30
N LYS A 468 -1.68 1.24 -2.26
CA LYS A 468 -2.20 2.60 -2.47
C LYS A 468 -3.72 2.59 -2.66
N ILE A 469 -4.23 1.64 -3.43
CA ILE A 469 -5.67 1.46 -3.65
C ILE A 469 -6.38 1.03 -2.36
N ASP A 470 -5.81 0.09 -1.59
CA ASP A 470 -6.38 -0.35 -0.31
C ASP A 470 -6.51 0.81 0.68
N GLU A 471 -5.50 1.67 0.77
CA GLU A 471 -5.50 2.89 1.60
C GLU A 471 -6.54 3.92 1.14
N LEU A 472 -6.67 4.14 -0.17
CA LEU A 472 -7.67 5.08 -0.72
C LEU A 472 -9.09 4.57 -0.49
N ILE A 473 -9.33 3.27 -0.70
CA ILE A 473 -10.62 2.65 -0.36
C ILE A 473 -10.87 2.73 1.14
N TYR A 474 -9.84 2.54 1.95
CA TYR A 474 -9.93 2.62 3.41
C TYR A 474 -10.32 4.02 3.87
N HIS A 475 -9.64 5.08 3.42
CA HIS A 475 -9.92 6.44 3.86
C HIS A 475 -11.21 7.04 3.27
N GLY A 476 -11.70 6.48 2.15
CA GLY A 476 -12.93 6.91 1.48
C GLY A 476 -12.79 8.23 0.72
N ASP A 477 -13.74 8.51 -0.18
CA ASP A 477 -13.91 9.82 -0.84
C ASP A 477 -14.73 10.80 0.05
N ASP A 478 -15.24 10.33 1.19
CA ASP A 478 -16.28 11.02 1.96
C ASP A 478 -15.76 11.95 3.06
N THR A 479 -16.36 13.13 3.12
CA THR A 479 -16.17 14.15 4.17
C THR A 479 -16.67 13.75 5.58
N GLU A 480 -16.98 12.47 5.81
CA GLU A 480 -17.47 11.92 7.08
C GLU A 480 -16.34 11.66 8.08
N TYR A 481 -16.67 11.60 9.38
CA TYR A 481 -15.71 11.23 10.42
C TYR A 481 -15.19 9.80 10.19
N PHE A 482 -13.91 9.70 9.86
CA PHE A 482 -13.23 8.43 9.63
C PHE A 482 -12.84 7.74 10.95
N ILE A 483 -13.18 6.46 11.11
CA ILE A 483 -12.84 5.66 12.28
C ILE A 483 -11.56 4.87 12.00
N THR A 484 -10.49 5.24 12.71
CA THR A 484 -9.19 4.59 12.58
C THR A 484 -9.20 3.16 13.16
N HIS A 485 -8.26 2.30 12.75
CA HIS A 485 -8.13 0.96 13.33
C HIS A 485 -7.94 0.99 14.86
N ASP A 486 -7.13 1.92 15.37
CA ASP A 486 -6.92 2.09 16.81
C ASP A 486 -8.24 2.42 17.52
N GLU A 487 -9.06 3.31 16.95
CA GLU A 487 -10.39 3.64 17.47
C GLU A 487 -11.35 2.46 17.40
N LEU A 488 -11.42 1.77 16.26
CA LEU A 488 -12.26 0.60 16.07
C LEU A 488 -11.95 -0.49 17.09
N MET A 489 -10.67 -0.82 17.26
CA MET A 489 -10.26 -1.83 18.23
C MET A 489 -10.54 -1.38 19.67
N ALA A 490 -10.43 -0.08 19.97
CA ALA A 490 -10.86 0.46 21.24
C ALA A 490 -12.38 0.37 21.45
N ILE A 491 -13.20 0.57 20.41
CA ILE A 491 -14.67 0.37 20.46
C ILE A 491 -14.96 -1.07 20.86
N ILE A 492 -14.44 -2.04 20.11
CA ILE A 492 -14.65 -3.48 20.33
C ILE A 492 -14.23 -3.86 21.75
N THR A 493 -13.04 -3.43 22.19
CA THR A 493 -12.51 -3.78 23.52
C THR A 493 -13.38 -3.22 24.66
N HIS A 494 -13.95 -2.02 24.51
CA HIS A 494 -14.86 -1.43 25.50
C HIS A 494 -16.23 -2.09 25.52
N GLN A 495 -16.59 -2.83 24.46
CA GLN A 495 -17.85 -3.55 24.38
C GLN A 495 -17.84 -4.89 25.11
N PHE A 496 -16.65 -5.40 25.49
CA PHE A 496 -16.47 -6.65 26.20
C PHE A 496 -17.44 -6.84 27.38
N ILE A 497 -18.14 -7.96 27.36
CA ILE A 497 -19.07 -8.41 28.39
C ILE A 497 -18.29 -9.30 29.37
N PRO A 498 -18.17 -8.93 30.66
CA PRO A 498 -17.37 -9.69 31.60
C PRO A 498 -17.81 -11.15 31.78
N ASN A 499 -16.83 -12.07 31.83
CA ASN A 499 -16.98 -13.52 32.06
C ASN A 499 -17.62 -14.34 30.92
N THR A 500 -17.94 -13.75 29.78
CA THR A 500 -18.50 -14.49 28.62
C THR A 500 -17.52 -15.48 28.02
N LEU A 501 -16.23 -15.12 27.93
CA LEU A 501 -15.17 -15.98 27.37
C LEU A 501 -14.48 -16.90 28.39
N GLY A 502 -15.14 -17.14 29.53
CA GLY A 502 -14.63 -18.00 30.59
C GLY A 502 -13.52 -17.39 31.46
N LYS A 503 -13.00 -18.19 32.39
CA LYS A 503 -12.00 -17.77 33.40
C LYS A 503 -10.55 -18.02 32.98
N GLN A 504 -10.33 -18.82 31.93
CA GLN A 504 -9.00 -19.07 31.39
C GLN A 504 -8.57 -17.90 30.50
N GLU A 505 -7.26 -17.78 30.30
CA GLU A 505 -6.74 -16.76 29.39
C GLU A 505 -7.03 -17.17 27.95
N LYS A 506 -7.57 -16.23 27.16
CA LYS A 506 -7.82 -16.39 25.73
C LYS A 506 -7.16 -15.25 24.96
N ASN A 507 -6.58 -15.58 23.81
CA ASN A 507 -5.89 -14.65 22.92
C ASN A 507 -6.60 -14.61 21.57
N ILE A 508 -7.17 -13.46 21.24
CA ILE A 508 -7.96 -13.26 20.02
C ILE A 508 -7.20 -12.26 19.14
N GLN A 509 -6.71 -12.73 18.01
CA GLN A 509 -6.01 -11.92 17.03
C GLN A 509 -7.02 -11.28 16.07
N PHE A 510 -6.86 -9.99 15.82
CA PHE A 510 -7.57 -9.23 14.80
C PHE A 510 -6.55 -8.75 13.75
N THR A 511 -6.88 -8.94 12.48
CA THR A 511 -6.16 -8.37 11.34
C THR A 511 -7.12 -7.50 10.57
N VAL A 512 -6.86 -6.19 10.56
CA VAL A 512 -7.69 -5.17 9.90
C VAL A 512 -6.82 -4.40 8.92
N GLY A 513 -7.05 -4.63 7.62
CA GLY A 513 -6.11 -4.19 6.59
C GLY A 513 -4.70 -4.73 6.87
N LYS A 514 -3.72 -3.82 7.03
CA LYS A 514 -2.33 -4.16 7.41
C LYS A 514 -2.08 -4.25 8.90
N ASP A 515 -2.95 -3.66 9.72
CA ASP A 515 -2.71 -3.59 11.14
C ASP A 515 -3.12 -4.88 11.83
N ASN A 516 -2.31 -5.27 12.80
CA ASN A 516 -2.55 -6.43 13.62
C ASN A 516 -2.76 -5.99 15.06
N TYR A 517 -3.78 -6.54 15.70
CA TYR A 517 -4.10 -6.33 17.10
C TYR A 517 -4.42 -7.66 17.75
N PHE A 518 -4.24 -7.76 19.05
CA PHE A 518 -4.80 -8.89 19.79
C PHE A 518 -5.40 -8.44 21.12
N ILE A 519 -6.49 -9.09 21.50
CA ILE A 519 -7.13 -8.89 22.80
C ILE A 519 -6.88 -10.12 23.64
N ARG A 520 -6.33 -9.90 24.84
CA ARG A 520 -6.24 -10.93 25.89
C ARG A 520 -7.42 -10.79 26.82
N THR A 521 -8.14 -11.88 27.07
CA THR A 521 -9.26 -11.90 28.03
C THR A 521 -9.02 -12.94 29.12
N LYS A 522 -9.48 -12.65 30.35
CA LYS A 522 -9.44 -13.56 31.50
C LYS A 522 -10.53 -13.20 32.51
N GLY A 523 -11.65 -13.92 32.50
CA GLY A 523 -12.81 -13.63 33.34
C GLY A 523 -13.37 -12.25 33.05
N LYS A 524 -13.23 -11.32 34.00
CA LYS A 524 -13.70 -9.93 33.87
C LYS A 524 -12.67 -8.97 33.29
N HIS A 525 -11.46 -9.43 33.00
CA HIS A 525 -10.36 -8.59 32.55
C HIS A 525 -10.10 -8.77 31.06
N GLN A 526 -9.84 -7.67 30.38
CA GLN A 526 -9.43 -7.63 28.98
C GLN A 526 -8.30 -6.61 28.78
N ARG A 527 -7.44 -6.85 27.79
CA ARG A 527 -6.35 -5.94 27.44
C ARG A 527 -6.07 -6.00 25.94
N LEU A 528 -6.01 -4.83 25.29
CA LEU A 528 -5.79 -4.68 23.85
C LEU A 528 -4.33 -4.32 23.58
N TYR A 529 -3.73 -5.02 22.61
CA TYR A 529 -2.36 -4.81 22.19
C TYR A 529 -2.30 -4.56 20.69
N LYS A 530 -1.39 -3.69 20.25
CA LYS A 530 -1.04 -3.53 18.84
C LYS A 530 0.14 -4.44 18.50
N GLY A 531 -0.06 -5.37 17.58
CA GLY A 531 0.90 -6.40 17.18
C GLY A 531 0.27 -7.77 16.89
N THR A 532 1.12 -8.77 16.75
CA THR A 532 0.72 -10.18 16.59
C THR A 532 1.06 -10.97 17.85
N THR A 533 0.20 -11.91 18.22
CA THR A 533 0.50 -12.90 19.27
C THR A 533 1.01 -14.21 18.65
N HIS A 534 1.95 -14.89 19.33
CA HIS A 534 2.46 -16.20 18.90
C HIS A 534 1.52 -17.36 19.27
N ILE A 535 0.55 -17.11 20.15
CA ILE A 535 -0.42 -18.08 20.63
C ILE A 535 -1.78 -17.42 20.46
N SER A 536 -2.48 -17.73 19.37
CA SER A 536 -3.83 -17.24 19.08
C SER A 536 -4.81 -18.39 19.22
N ASP A 537 -5.84 -18.24 20.06
CA ASP A 537 -6.97 -19.17 20.14
C ASP A 537 -7.94 -18.97 18.95
N LEU A 538 -8.01 -17.75 18.45
CA LEU A 538 -8.82 -17.36 17.29
C LEU A 538 -8.11 -16.23 16.53
N ILE A 539 -8.16 -16.27 15.20
CA ILE A 539 -7.75 -15.17 14.33
C ILE A 539 -8.98 -14.71 13.55
N ILE A 540 -9.29 -13.42 13.63
CA ILE A 540 -10.35 -12.74 12.88
C ILE A 540 -9.68 -11.81 11.87
N ILE A 541 -10.01 -11.96 10.60
CA ILE A 541 -9.51 -11.13 9.50
C ILE A 541 -10.73 -10.45 8.90
N ALA A 542 -10.79 -9.11 8.91
CA ALA A 542 -11.98 -8.41 8.45
C ALA A 542 -11.65 -7.01 7.93
N THR A 543 -12.51 -6.49 7.06
CA THR A 543 -12.43 -5.08 6.65
C THR A 543 -12.82 -4.17 7.80
N ASN A 544 -12.29 -2.94 7.80
CA ASN A 544 -12.62 -1.93 8.82
C ASN A 544 -14.12 -1.63 8.86
N GLU A 545 -14.75 -1.51 7.69
CA GLU A 545 -16.20 -1.31 7.56
C GLU A 545 -16.98 -2.48 8.17
N CYS A 546 -16.59 -3.72 7.87
CA CYS A 546 -17.28 -4.90 8.38
C CYS A 546 -17.17 -5.04 9.90
N LEU A 547 -15.96 -4.90 10.46
CA LEU A 547 -15.77 -4.93 11.92
C LEU A 547 -16.51 -3.77 12.59
N TYR A 548 -16.50 -2.58 11.98
CA TYR A 548 -17.24 -1.46 12.49
C TYR A 548 -18.75 -1.74 12.49
N ASP A 549 -19.32 -2.18 11.37
CA ASP A 549 -20.74 -2.51 11.22
C ASP A 549 -21.16 -3.63 12.17
N LEU A 550 -20.30 -4.63 12.39
CA LEU A 550 -20.52 -5.66 13.41
C LEU A 550 -20.51 -5.06 14.82
N SER A 551 -19.57 -4.16 15.13
CA SER A 551 -19.46 -3.54 16.45
C SER A 551 -20.63 -2.62 16.79
N VAL A 552 -21.24 -1.96 15.80
CA VAL A 552 -22.35 -1.03 16.02
C VAL A 552 -23.73 -1.63 15.74
N GLY A 553 -23.79 -2.89 15.31
CA GLY A 553 -25.04 -3.62 15.07
C GLY A 553 -25.73 -3.27 13.75
N ASN A 554 -24.97 -2.84 12.73
CA ASN A 554 -25.46 -2.59 11.37
C ASN A 554 -25.54 -3.89 10.53
N THR A 555 -24.80 -4.93 10.90
CA THR A 555 -24.78 -6.22 10.21
C THR A 555 -24.67 -7.38 11.21
N THR A 556 -24.95 -8.60 10.76
CA THR A 556 -24.79 -9.83 11.54
C THR A 556 -23.53 -10.58 11.16
N LEU A 557 -23.06 -11.45 12.04
CA LEU A 557 -21.93 -12.33 11.75
C LEU A 557 -22.19 -13.22 10.52
N GLU A 558 -23.42 -13.70 10.34
CA GLU A 558 -23.79 -14.52 9.18
C GLU A 558 -23.71 -13.71 7.87
N LYS A 559 -24.17 -12.45 7.87
CA LYS A 559 -24.04 -11.53 6.73
C LYS A 559 -22.58 -11.19 6.43
N ALA A 560 -21.76 -10.95 7.45
CA ALA A 560 -20.33 -10.70 7.31
C ALA A 560 -19.57 -11.89 6.73
N LEU A 561 -19.84 -13.11 7.22
CA LEU A 561 -19.23 -14.35 6.71
C LEU A 561 -19.73 -14.69 5.30
N SER A 562 -21.00 -14.41 5.00
CA SER A 562 -21.57 -14.71 3.68
C SER A 562 -21.07 -13.76 2.59
N SER A 563 -20.92 -12.47 2.90
CA SER A 563 -20.32 -11.45 2.02
C SER A 563 -18.79 -11.58 1.88
N GLY A 564 -18.13 -12.37 2.73
CA GLY A 564 -16.67 -12.54 2.68
C GLY A 564 -15.89 -11.30 3.12
N THR A 565 -16.54 -10.37 3.83
CA THR A 565 -15.90 -9.19 4.44
C THR A 565 -15.29 -9.50 5.82
N LEU A 566 -15.54 -10.70 6.33
CA LEU A 566 -14.93 -11.30 7.51
C LEU A 566 -14.57 -12.77 7.26
N GLU A 567 -13.34 -13.14 7.62
CA GLU A 567 -12.82 -14.50 7.65
C GLU A 567 -12.25 -14.82 9.05
N TYR A 568 -12.10 -16.11 9.38
CA TYR A 568 -11.54 -16.52 10.66
C TYR A 568 -10.75 -17.83 10.59
N VAL A 569 -9.81 -17.99 11.51
CA VAL A 569 -9.06 -19.24 11.75
C VAL A 569 -9.23 -19.62 13.21
N GLY A 570 -9.87 -20.77 13.47
CA GLY A 570 -10.18 -21.27 14.81
C GLY A 570 -11.49 -22.06 14.83
N GLU A 571 -11.96 -22.42 16.02
CA GLU A 571 -13.26 -23.09 16.20
C GLU A 571 -14.41 -22.09 16.02
N LYS A 572 -15.44 -22.48 15.24
CA LYS A 572 -16.60 -21.62 14.95
C LYS A 572 -17.40 -21.30 16.21
N GLU A 573 -17.57 -22.27 17.10
CA GLU A 573 -18.24 -22.09 18.39
C GLU A 573 -17.55 -20.99 19.21
N PHE A 574 -16.21 -21.00 19.24
CA PHE A 574 -15.44 -19.97 19.92
C PHE A 574 -15.54 -18.61 19.22
N LEU A 575 -15.60 -18.55 17.88
CA LEU A 575 -15.91 -17.30 17.18
C LEU A 575 -17.27 -16.73 17.60
N ASP A 576 -18.30 -17.55 17.70
CA ASP A 576 -19.64 -17.11 18.10
C ASP A 576 -19.62 -16.58 19.55
N GLU A 577 -18.93 -17.27 20.46
CA GLU A 577 -18.67 -16.77 21.82
C GLU A 577 -17.92 -15.44 21.83
N VAL A 578 -16.92 -15.26 20.96
CA VAL A 578 -16.17 -14.00 20.81
C VAL A 578 -17.07 -12.87 20.32
N ILE A 579 -17.87 -13.09 19.29
CA ILE A 579 -18.78 -12.09 18.74
C ILE A 579 -19.81 -11.66 19.80
N GLU A 580 -20.42 -12.61 20.51
CA GLU A 580 -21.32 -12.32 21.63
C GLU A 580 -20.58 -11.64 22.80
N GLY A 581 -19.40 -12.14 23.15
CA GLY A 581 -18.60 -11.65 24.25
C GLY A 581 -18.11 -10.22 24.08
N PHE A 582 -18.02 -9.71 22.85
CA PHE A 582 -17.74 -8.32 22.52
C PHE A 582 -18.97 -7.53 22.07
N ASP A 583 -20.20 -8.04 22.29
CA ASP A 583 -21.45 -7.32 21.98
C ASP A 583 -21.54 -6.91 20.50
N MET A 584 -21.03 -7.77 19.59
CA MET A 584 -20.99 -7.55 18.15
C MET A 584 -22.08 -8.37 17.44
N GLY A 585 -22.53 -7.91 16.27
CA GLY A 585 -23.40 -8.68 15.37
C GLY A 585 -24.87 -8.78 15.78
N ILE A 586 -25.31 -8.02 16.79
CA ILE A 586 -26.71 -7.90 17.21
C ILE A 586 -27.34 -6.75 16.41
N GLU A 587 -28.27 -7.05 15.50
CA GLU A 587 -28.98 -6.01 14.73
C GLU A 587 -29.85 -5.15 15.64
N ILE A 588 -29.59 -3.84 15.63
CA ILE A 588 -30.37 -2.88 16.42
C ILE A 588 -31.44 -2.26 15.51
N GLU A 589 -32.71 -2.62 15.71
CA GLU A 589 -33.83 -1.86 15.14
C GLU A 589 -33.91 -0.46 15.79
N SER A 590 -33.48 0.60 15.09
CA SER A 590 -34.26 1.85 14.94
C SER A 590 -33.49 3.06 14.35
N ALA A 591 -34.05 3.58 13.25
CA ALA A 591 -34.86 4.80 13.09
C ALA A 591 -34.50 6.14 13.80
N GLN A 592 -33.25 6.42 14.16
CA GLN A 592 -32.83 7.81 14.40
C GLN A 592 -31.69 8.22 13.46
N LYS A 593 -32.08 8.62 12.24
CA LYS A 593 -31.24 9.41 11.34
C LYS A 593 -31.06 10.81 11.95
N TYR A 594 -30.05 11.00 12.77
CA TYR A 594 -29.56 12.35 13.04
C TYR A 594 -28.46 12.69 12.03
N THR A 595 -28.58 13.87 11.46
CA THR A 595 -27.64 14.42 10.48
C THR A 595 -26.36 14.84 11.19
N PHE A 596 -25.22 14.27 10.77
CA PHE A 596 -23.90 14.81 11.07
C PHE A 596 -23.82 16.28 10.64
N ILE A 597 -23.32 17.16 11.50
CA ILE A 597 -23.17 18.59 11.19
C ILE A 597 -21.66 18.90 11.14
N GLN A 598 -21.15 19.08 9.93
CA GLN A 598 -19.74 19.39 9.66
C GLN A 598 -19.32 20.68 10.39
N GLY A 599 -18.19 20.67 11.13
CA GLY A 599 -17.61 21.88 11.74
C GLY A 599 -17.32 21.85 13.24
N LYS A 600 -17.45 20.68 13.91
CA LYS A 600 -17.24 20.51 15.36
C LYS A 600 -18.07 21.47 16.22
N TYR A 601 -19.32 21.72 15.82
CA TYR A 601 -20.18 22.70 16.48
C TYR A 601 -20.54 22.31 17.91
N GLY A 602 -20.66 21.02 18.21
CA GLY A 602 -20.93 20.51 19.56
C GLY A 602 -19.87 20.95 20.57
N ILE A 603 -18.60 20.64 20.29
CA ILE A 603 -17.45 21.09 21.10
C ILE A 603 -17.37 22.61 21.14
N LYS A 604 -17.55 23.30 20.00
CA LYS A 604 -17.51 24.78 19.97
C LYS A 604 -18.56 25.40 20.89
N PHE A 605 -19.80 24.91 20.87
CA PHE A 605 -20.86 25.39 21.75
C PHE A 605 -20.59 25.05 23.22
N MET A 606 -20.05 23.86 23.51
CA MET A 606 -19.64 23.49 24.86
C MET A 606 -18.58 24.47 25.40
N LEU A 607 -17.53 24.72 24.61
CA LEU A 607 -16.43 25.59 24.99
C LEU A 607 -16.88 27.06 25.10
N ALA A 608 -17.75 27.53 24.22
CA ALA A 608 -18.34 28.88 24.33
C ALA A 608 -19.17 29.02 25.61
N PHE A 609 -20.02 28.02 25.91
CA PHE A 609 -20.87 28.03 27.11
C PHE A 609 -20.04 27.98 28.40
N ILE A 610 -19.07 27.07 28.47
CA ILE A 610 -18.13 26.97 29.61
C ILE A 610 -17.25 28.23 29.70
N GLY A 611 -16.80 28.78 28.58
CA GLY A 611 -15.99 29.99 28.55
C GLY A 611 -16.71 31.20 29.15
N VAL A 612 -17.98 31.42 28.78
CA VAL A 612 -18.82 32.47 29.38
C VAL A 612 -19.05 32.19 30.87
N LEU A 613 -19.30 30.94 31.25
CA LEU A 613 -19.45 30.55 32.66
C LEU A 613 -18.20 30.87 33.49
N VAL A 614 -17.02 30.48 33.01
CA VAL A 614 -15.73 30.71 33.67
C VAL A 614 -15.45 32.20 33.77
N LEU A 615 -15.65 32.95 32.68
CA LEU A 615 -15.43 34.41 32.65
C LEU A 615 -16.38 35.16 33.59
N SER A 616 -17.67 34.82 33.58
CA SER A 616 -18.66 35.39 34.50
C SER A 616 -18.26 35.17 35.95
N ASN A 617 -17.87 33.94 36.30
CA ASN A 617 -17.46 33.61 37.65
C ASN A 617 -16.14 34.28 38.05
N LEU A 618 -15.23 34.51 37.11
CA LEU A 618 -14.02 35.30 37.38
C LEU A 618 -14.38 36.77 37.66
N LEU A 619 -15.24 37.39 36.84
CA LEU A 619 -15.64 38.78 36.97
C LEU A 619 -16.51 39.05 38.20
N ALA A 620 -17.29 38.05 38.65
CA ALA A 620 -18.09 38.13 39.87
C ALA A 620 -17.24 38.33 41.15
N ASN A 621 -15.93 38.05 41.09
CA ASN A 621 -15.02 38.36 42.20
C ASN A 621 -14.66 39.85 42.31
N TYR A 622 -14.97 40.65 41.29
CA TYR A 622 -14.58 42.06 41.19
C TYR A 622 -15.76 43.01 40.97
N HIS A 623 -16.92 42.49 40.60
CA HIS A 623 -18.08 43.28 40.20
C HIS A 623 -19.36 42.71 40.80
N ASP A 624 -20.35 43.58 41.02
CA ASP A 624 -21.64 43.21 41.59
C ASP A 624 -22.42 42.27 40.67
N TYR A 625 -23.10 41.29 41.28
CA TYR A 625 -24.01 40.40 40.56
C TYR A 625 -25.15 41.15 39.85
N LEU A 626 -25.52 42.35 40.32
CA LEU A 626 -26.45 43.26 39.65
C LEU A 626 -26.05 43.56 38.19
N ILE A 627 -24.74 43.57 37.89
CA ILE A 627 -24.20 43.80 36.54
C ILE A 627 -23.86 42.46 35.88
N ILE A 628 -23.17 41.57 36.60
CA ILE A 628 -22.64 40.33 36.01
C ILE A 628 -23.75 39.33 35.65
N ALA A 629 -24.78 39.18 36.49
CA ALA A 629 -25.80 38.16 36.27
C ALA A 629 -26.69 38.44 35.03
N PRO A 630 -27.20 39.68 34.79
CA PRO A 630 -27.95 39.99 33.57
C PRO A 630 -27.11 39.83 32.28
N ILE A 631 -25.86 40.31 32.28
CA ILE A 631 -24.96 40.19 31.12
C ILE A 631 -24.71 38.71 30.80
N THR A 632 -24.43 37.91 31.83
CA THR A 632 -24.18 36.47 31.67
C THR A 632 -25.41 35.73 31.18
N PHE A 633 -26.60 36.06 31.72
CA PHE A 633 -27.86 35.48 31.28
C PHE A 633 -28.13 35.76 29.79
N VAL A 634 -27.91 37.01 29.33
CA VAL A 634 -28.07 37.38 27.92
C VAL A 634 -27.03 36.68 27.03
N ALA A 635 -25.77 36.62 27.46
CA ALA A 635 -24.70 35.97 26.71
C ALA A 635 -24.95 34.46 26.56
N LEU A 636 -25.28 33.76 27.65
CA LEU A 636 -25.61 32.34 27.62
C LEU A 636 -26.90 32.08 26.82
N GLY A 637 -27.92 32.92 26.98
CA GLY A 637 -29.17 32.84 26.20
C GLY A 637 -28.92 32.99 24.69
N THR A 638 -28.02 33.89 24.30
CA THR A 638 -27.59 34.07 22.90
C THR A 638 -26.89 32.82 22.37
N ILE A 639 -25.95 32.24 23.13
CA ILE A 639 -25.26 30.99 22.76
C ILE A 639 -26.28 29.86 22.59
N LEU A 640 -27.24 29.72 23.52
CA LEU A 640 -28.28 28.69 23.47
C LEU A 640 -29.24 28.89 22.30
N TYR A 641 -29.58 30.13 21.95
CA TYR A 641 -30.40 30.42 20.77
C TYR A 641 -29.71 29.94 19.49
N PHE A 642 -28.44 30.28 19.29
CA PHE A 642 -27.68 29.83 18.12
C PHE A 642 -27.45 28.31 18.14
N LYS A 643 -27.13 27.74 19.30
CA LYS A 643 -26.99 26.29 19.48
C LYS A 643 -28.29 25.58 19.11
N TYR A 644 -29.43 26.01 19.62
CA TYR A 644 -30.72 25.40 19.31
C TYR A 644 -31.09 25.57 17.84
N LYS A 645 -30.77 26.71 17.22
CA LYS A 645 -30.99 26.93 15.78
C LYS A 645 -30.22 25.92 14.92
N ILE A 646 -28.99 25.59 15.31
CA ILE A 646 -28.08 24.70 14.56
C ILE A 646 -28.26 23.22 14.95
N LEU A 647 -28.28 22.90 16.24
CA LEU A 647 -28.26 21.52 16.78
C LEU A 647 -29.63 21.00 17.25
N LYS A 648 -30.65 21.87 17.35
CA LYS A 648 -32.04 21.52 17.78
C LYS A 648 -32.14 20.79 19.12
N LEU A 649 -31.17 20.99 20.02
CA LEU A 649 -31.10 20.34 21.32
C LEU A 649 -30.67 21.33 22.42
N LEU A 650 -31.34 21.22 23.56
CA LEU A 650 -30.91 21.81 24.83
C LEU A 650 -30.55 20.70 25.82
N VAL A 651 -29.45 20.88 26.54
CA VAL A 651 -28.94 19.96 27.56
C VAL A 651 -29.45 20.39 28.93
N ALA A 652 -29.77 19.45 29.82
CA ALA A 652 -30.30 19.76 31.15
C ALA A 652 -29.41 20.72 31.97
N PHE A 653 -28.09 20.60 31.85
CA PHE A 653 -27.12 21.52 32.47
C PHE A 653 -27.31 22.97 32.01
N GLU A 654 -27.64 23.20 30.74
CA GLU A 654 -27.84 24.55 30.19
C GLU A 654 -29.08 25.21 30.79
N ILE A 655 -30.18 24.46 30.89
CA ILE A 655 -31.42 24.92 31.51
C ILE A 655 -31.21 25.22 32.99
N PHE A 656 -30.47 24.35 33.70
CA PHE A 656 -30.11 24.55 35.10
C PHE A 656 -29.32 25.86 35.30
N VAL A 657 -28.27 26.07 34.50
CA VAL A 657 -27.43 27.28 34.56
C VAL A 657 -28.23 28.53 34.24
N MET A 658 -29.04 28.52 33.18
CA MET A 658 -29.89 29.66 32.82
C MET A 658 -30.87 30.02 33.93
N SER A 659 -31.49 29.01 34.55
CA SER A 659 -32.42 29.22 35.67
C SER A 659 -31.70 29.81 36.89
N LEU A 660 -30.48 29.32 37.19
CA LEU A 660 -29.67 29.82 38.28
C LEU A 660 -29.31 31.30 38.09
N TYR A 661 -28.80 31.69 36.92
CA TYR A 661 -28.45 33.08 36.64
C TYR A 661 -29.66 34.01 36.56
N PHE A 662 -30.81 33.52 36.11
CA PHE A 662 -32.06 34.28 36.16
C PHE A 662 -32.49 34.59 37.60
N VAL A 663 -32.47 33.58 38.48
CA VAL A 663 -32.80 33.76 39.90
C VAL A 663 -31.82 34.73 40.57
N ILE A 664 -30.52 34.61 40.28
CA ILE A 664 -29.50 35.51 40.81
C ILE A 664 -29.71 36.94 40.30
N ALA A 665 -29.98 37.12 39.01
CA ALA A 665 -30.25 38.44 38.43
C ALA A 665 -31.45 39.13 39.11
N ILE A 666 -32.55 38.42 39.32
CA ILE A 666 -33.72 38.98 40.03
C ILE A 666 -33.40 39.25 41.50
N THR A 667 -32.78 38.28 42.19
CA THR A 667 -32.50 38.40 43.63
C THR A 667 -31.51 39.53 43.92
N SER A 668 -30.56 39.77 43.02
CA SER A 668 -29.57 40.85 43.14
C SER A 668 -30.17 42.26 43.16
N ILE A 669 -31.40 42.43 42.65
CA ILE A 669 -32.12 43.71 42.69
C ILE A 669 -32.65 44.01 44.09
N PHE A 670 -33.09 42.97 44.81
CA PHE A 670 -33.80 43.11 46.09
C PHE A 670 -32.90 42.84 47.30
N VAL A 671 -31.81 42.11 47.12
CA VAL A 671 -30.91 41.66 48.21
C VAL A 671 -29.53 42.29 48.01
N SER A 672 -29.27 43.42 48.66
CA SER A 672 -27.98 44.13 48.56
C SER A 672 -26.78 43.28 49.01
N GLN A 673 -27.00 42.40 49.99
CA GLN A 673 -26.01 41.46 50.51
C GLN A 673 -25.48 40.49 49.45
N LEU A 674 -26.27 40.20 48.41
CA LEU A 674 -25.85 39.35 47.29
C LEU A 674 -24.83 40.07 46.40
N ASN A 675 -24.93 41.40 46.27
CA ASN A 675 -24.02 42.21 45.47
C ASN A 675 -22.69 42.45 46.19
N GLU A 676 -22.73 42.60 47.51
CA GLU A 676 -21.54 42.72 48.37
C GLU A 676 -20.76 41.40 48.49
N PHE A 677 -21.33 40.28 48.03
CA PHE A 677 -20.78 38.95 48.28
C PHE A 677 -19.51 38.64 47.47
N HIS A 678 -19.19 39.38 46.39
CA HIS A 678 -17.97 39.32 45.55
C HIS A 678 -17.19 37.97 45.52
N ASP A 679 -17.91 36.85 45.47
CA ASP A 679 -17.32 35.54 45.73
C ASP A 679 -18.05 34.47 44.91
N SER A 680 -17.37 34.02 43.87
CA SER A 680 -17.88 33.01 42.95
C SER A 680 -17.72 31.58 43.46
N LYS A 681 -17.07 31.35 44.61
CA LYS A 681 -16.68 29.99 45.06
C LYS A 681 -17.86 29.04 45.20
N TYR A 682 -18.99 29.52 45.72
CA TYR A 682 -20.18 28.71 45.89
C TYR A 682 -20.83 28.37 44.55
N MET A 683 -20.82 29.28 43.59
CA MET A 683 -21.35 29.03 42.25
C MET A 683 -20.50 28.00 41.50
N VAL A 684 -19.17 28.14 41.53
CA VAL A 684 -18.26 27.16 40.93
C VAL A 684 -18.36 25.80 41.61
N LEU A 685 -18.53 25.77 42.94
CA LEU A 685 -18.74 24.52 43.69
C LEU A 685 -20.03 23.81 43.25
N VAL A 686 -21.13 24.55 43.05
CA VAL A 686 -22.39 23.99 42.54
C VAL A 686 -22.20 23.37 41.15
N PHE A 687 -21.45 24.02 40.25
CA PHE A 687 -21.13 23.44 38.94
C PHE A 687 -20.27 22.20 39.06
N SER A 688 -19.26 22.21 39.91
CA SER A 688 -18.41 21.04 40.17
C SER A 688 -19.24 19.84 40.66
N ILE A 689 -20.10 20.04 41.66
CA ILE A 689 -20.98 18.99 42.19
C ILE A 689 -21.89 18.46 41.07
N TYR A 690 -22.49 19.34 40.27
CA TYR A 690 -23.36 18.91 39.18
C TYR A 690 -22.61 18.05 38.15
N TRP A 691 -21.40 18.45 37.75
CA TRP A 691 -20.57 17.69 36.79
C TRP A 691 -20.08 16.35 37.37
N LEU A 692 -19.65 16.33 38.64
CA LEU A 692 -19.17 15.10 39.28
C LEU A 692 -20.31 14.12 39.58
N VAL A 693 -21.49 14.61 40.00
CA VAL A 693 -22.68 13.77 40.22
C VAL A 693 -23.17 13.17 38.90
N THR A 694 -23.26 13.97 37.84
CA THR A 694 -23.67 13.48 36.51
C THR A 694 -22.69 12.46 35.93
N TRP A 695 -21.38 12.64 36.17
CA TRP A 695 -20.37 11.62 35.89
C TRP A 695 -20.59 10.34 36.71
N LEU A 696 -20.81 10.45 38.03
CA LEU A 696 -21.00 9.31 38.93
C LEU A 696 -22.22 8.44 38.58
N ILE A 697 -23.33 9.07 38.19
CA ILE A 697 -24.55 8.37 37.74
C ILE A 697 -24.51 7.94 36.26
N ASN A 698 -23.34 8.05 35.61
CA ASN A 698 -23.12 7.67 34.22
C ASN A 698 -24.04 8.39 33.21
N LYS A 699 -24.31 9.68 33.46
CA LYS A 699 -25.04 10.62 32.57
C LYS A 699 -24.16 11.84 32.24
N PRO A 700 -23.02 11.65 31.55
CA PRO A 700 -22.05 12.70 31.32
C PRO A 700 -22.62 13.91 30.56
N ILE A 701 -22.31 15.12 31.05
CA ILE A 701 -22.79 16.37 30.44
C ILE A 701 -22.15 16.57 29.06
N ALA A 702 -20.85 16.29 28.94
CA ALA A 702 -20.12 16.46 27.69
C ALA A 702 -20.73 15.65 26.54
N PHE A 703 -21.35 14.49 26.83
CA PHE A 703 -22.05 13.68 25.83
C PHE A 703 -23.15 14.47 25.10
N GLY A 704 -23.90 15.31 25.81
CA GLY A 704 -24.97 16.13 25.24
C GLY A 704 -24.47 17.21 24.26
N TYR A 705 -23.17 17.52 24.28
CA TYR A 705 -22.53 18.45 23.35
C TYR A 705 -21.78 17.70 22.25
N VAL A 706 -20.87 16.82 22.63
CA VAL A 706 -19.89 16.19 21.72
C VAL A 706 -20.56 15.25 20.73
N ARG A 707 -21.70 14.63 21.07
CA ARG A 707 -22.42 13.69 20.18
C ARG A 707 -22.81 14.25 18.81
N HIS A 708 -22.85 15.57 18.66
CA HIS A 708 -23.20 16.23 17.40
C HIS A 708 -22.04 16.32 16.41
N ASP A 709 -20.82 16.09 16.88
CA ASP A 709 -19.60 16.18 16.08
C ASP A 709 -19.20 14.82 15.48
N TYR A 710 -20.00 13.77 15.71
CA TYR A 710 -19.71 12.40 15.30
C TYR A 710 -20.94 11.72 14.70
N ARG A 711 -20.72 10.58 14.03
CA ARG A 711 -21.78 9.75 13.47
C ARG A 711 -22.66 9.13 14.56
N THR A 712 -23.94 8.97 14.29
CA THR A 712 -24.94 8.53 15.28
C THR A 712 -24.71 7.14 15.85
N ASP A 713 -24.29 6.21 15.00
CA ASP A 713 -23.90 4.85 15.35
C ASP A 713 -22.70 4.85 16.32
N TYR A 714 -21.67 5.64 16.04
CA TYR A 714 -20.52 5.79 16.93
C TYR A 714 -20.90 6.33 18.32
N THR A 715 -21.84 7.29 18.40
CA THR A 715 -22.27 7.86 19.69
C THR A 715 -22.95 6.86 20.63
N ARG A 716 -23.39 5.70 20.12
CA ARG A 716 -24.01 4.63 20.91
C ARG A 716 -22.98 3.74 21.60
N THR A 717 -21.72 3.78 21.17
CA THR A 717 -20.67 2.89 21.69
C THR A 717 -20.33 3.16 23.16
N LYS A 718 -19.95 2.12 23.90
CA LYS A 718 -19.48 2.23 25.29
C LYS A 718 -18.21 3.11 25.38
N LEU A 719 -17.36 3.06 24.35
CA LEU A 719 -16.18 3.92 24.22
C LEU A 719 -16.55 5.41 24.21
N PHE A 720 -17.47 5.83 23.33
CA PHE A 720 -17.87 7.23 23.20
C PHE A 720 -18.46 7.78 24.52
N LYS A 721 -19.26 6.95 25.20
CA LYS A 721 -19.80 7.28 26.53
C LYS A 721 -18.68 7.45 27.57
N SER A 722 -17.69 6.56 27.59
CA SER A 722 -16.54 6.64 28.50
C SER A 722 -15.69 7.88 28.25
N MET A 723 -15.40 8.20 26.98
CA MET A 723 -14.66 9.41 26.58
C MET A 723 -15.40 10.68 27.01
N SER A 724 -16.71 10.75 26.76
CA SER A 724 -17.55 11.87 27.22
C SER A 724 -17.62 11.93 28.76
N GLY A 725 -17.61 10.77 29.42
CA GLY A 725 -17.46 10.63 30.87
C GLY A 725 -16.18 11.26 31.39
N GLY A 726 -15.04 10.94 30.78
CA GLY A 726 -13.75 11.52 31.12
C GLY A 726 -13.69 13.03 30.95
N LEU A 727 -14.24 13.57 29.86
CA LEU A 727 -14.37 15.02 29.68
C LEU A 727 -15.24 15.67 30.77
N THR A 728 -16.32 15.01 31.17
CA THR A 728 -17.18 15.47 32.26
C THR A 728 -16.43 15.44 33.59
N PHE A 729 -15.66 14.40 33.86
CA PHE A 729 -14.82 14.31 35.05
C PHE A 729 -13.75 15.40 35.09
N ILE A 730 -13.03 15.62 33.98
CA ILE A 730 -11.98 16.65 33.87
C ILE A 730 -12.52 18.03 34.23
N TRP A 731 -13.63 18.45 33.61
CA TRP A 731 -14.24 19.75 33.91
C TRP A 731 -14.81 19.81 35.34
N GLY A 732 -15.39 18.71 35.84
CA GLY A 732 -15.83 18.61 37.24
C GLY A 732 -14.69 18.82 38.25
N VAL A 733 -13.52 18.22 37.99
CA VAL A 733 -12.30 18.38 38.80
C VAL A 733 -11.69 19.77 38.66
N ILE A 734 -11.72 20.38 37.47
CA ILE A 734 -11.26 21.76 37.27
C ILE A 734 -12.13 22.72 38.08
N PHE A 735 -13.46 22.62 37.98
CA PHE A 735 -14.36 23.43 38.80
C PHE A 735 -14.15 23.15 40.29
N PHE A 736 -13.97 21.89 40.69
CA PHE A 736 -13.67 21.54 42.07
C PHE A 736 -12.41 22.22 42.58
N SER A 737 -11.34 22.18 41.77
CA SER A 737 -10.03 22.74 42.12
C SER A 737 -10.10 24.26 42.24
N ILE A 738 -10.80 24.93 41.32
CA ILE A 738 -11.04 26.38 41.38
C ILE A 738 -11.78 26.74 42.67
N ALA A 739 -12.87 26.02 42.99
CA ALA A 739 -13.65 26.27 44.21
C ALA A 739 -12.86 25.96 45.49
N ALA A 740 -12.17 24.82 45.56
CA ALA A 740 -11.43 24.41 46.75
C ALA A 740 -10.25 25.36 47.06
N LEU A 741 -9.55 25.82 46.02
CA LEU A 741 -8.47 26.78 46.19
C LEU A 741 -8.97 28.16 46.60
N SER A 742 -10.15 28.59 46.13
CA SER A 742 -10.74 29.85 46.58
C SER A 742 -11.22 29.84 48.04
N PHE A 743 -11.43 28.67 48.65
CA PHE A 743 -11.66 28.55 50.10
C PHE A 743 -10.36 28.63 50.94
N THR A 744 -9.20 28.36 50.34
CA THR A 744 -7.93 28.21 51.09
C THR A 744 -6.98 29.39 50.91
N VAL A 745 -7.14 30.17 49.85
CA VAL A 745 -6.24 31.27 49.48
C VAL A 745 -6.98 32.61 49.53
N THR A 746 -6.27 33.70 49.87
CA THR A 746 -6.85 35.05 49.86
C THR A 746 -7.39 35.42 48.47
N GLN A 747 -8.47 36.21 48.44
CA GLN A 747 -9.27 36.53 47.25
C GLN A 747 -8.44 37.04 46.04
N SER A 748 -7.35 37.77 46.29
CA SER A 748 -6.42 38.26 45.26
C SER A 748 -5.74 37.13 44.46
N TYR A 749 -5.43 36.00 45.10
CA TYR A 749 -4.81 34.85 44.45
C TYR A 749 -5.85 33.80 44.02
N ALA A 750 -7.08 33.85 44.55
CA ALA A 750 -8.17 32.96 44.13
C ALA A 750 -8.51 33.15 42.63
N ALA A 751 -8.39 34.36 42.09
CA ALA A 751 -8.57 34.63 40.67
C ALA A 751 -7.55 33.92 39.76
N LEU A 752 -6.33 33.66 40.24
CA LEU A 752 -5.31 32.92 39.48
C LEU A 752 -5.70 31.45 39.27
N THR A 753 -6.59 30.89 40.09
CA THR A 753 -7.03 29.49 39.95
C THR A 753 -7.81 29.27 38.66
N TYR A 754 -8.41 30.32 38.09
CA TYR A 754 -9.14 30.27 36.82
C TYR A 754 -8.23 29.99 35.61
N TYR A 755 -6.90 30.10 35.73
CA TYR A 755 -5.97 29.63 34.70
C TYR A 755 -6.10 28.12 34.44
N LEU A 756 -6.62 27.33 35.40
CA LEU A 756 -6.95 25.92 35.20
C LEU A 756 -8.01 25.70 34.11
N ALA A 757 -8.84 26.70 33.80
CA ALA A 757 -9.78 26.62 32.70
C ALA A 757 -9.07 26.50 31.34
N VAL A 758 -7.89 27.12 31.17
CA VAL A 758 -7.08 26.98 29.94
C VAL A 758 -6.64 25.52 29.74
N LEU A 759 -6.26 24.84 30.82
CA LEU A 759 -5.98 23.41 30.79
C LEU A 759 -7.25 22.61 30.40
N GLY A 760 -8.42 22.99 30.89
CA GLY A 760 -9.69 22.39 30.49
C GLY A 760 -10.00 22.54 28.99
N LEU A 761 -9.74 23.72 28.42
CA LEU A 761 -9.87 23.97 26.98
C LEU A 761 -8.93 23.06 26.18
N TYR A 762 -7.66 23.01 26.58
CA TYR A 762 -6.66 22.14 25.96
C TYR A 762 -7.07 20.66 26.04
N LEU A 763 -7.39 20.17 27.23
CA LEU A 763 -7.78 18.78 27.43
C LEU A 763 -9.07 18.42 26.69
N THR A 764 -10.01 19.35 26.50
CA THR A 764 -11.23 19.08 25.72
C THR A 764 -10.91 18.68 24.27
N TYR A 765 -9.84 19.21 23.69
CA TYR A 765 -9.43 18.89 22.33
C TYR A 765 -8.55 17.63 22.25
N TYR A 766 -7.62 17.44 23.19
CA TYR A 766 -6.61 16.38 23.13
C TYR A 766 -6.97 15.09 23.88
N TYR A 767 -7.83 15.17 24.89
CA TYR A 767 -8.20 14.02 25.73
C TYR A 767 -8.83 12.87 24.92
N PRO A 768 -9.78 13.09 23.99
CA PRO A 768 -10.38 12.00 23.21
C PRO A 768 -9.34 11.09 22.54
N ASN A 769 -8.42 11.68 21.78
CA ASN A 769 -7.35 10.94 21.09
C ASN A 769 -6.36 10.28 22.07
N SER A 770 -6.06 10.96 23.18
CA SER A 770 -5.15 10.43 24.21
C SER A 770 -5.76 9.24 24.95
N TYR A 771 -7.06 9.26 25.18
CA TYR A 771 -7.80 8.16 25.81
C TYR A 771 -7.75 6.89 24.94
N ILE A 772 -8.00 7.03 23.63
CA ILE A 772 -7.91 5.91 22.68
C ILE A 772 -6.49 5.31 22.69
N LYS A 773 -5.46 6.14 22.50
CA LYS A 773 -4.06 5.69 22.52
C LYS A 773 -3.65 5.06 23.84
N GLY A 774 -4.18 5.56 24.97
CA GLY A 774 -3.93 5.02 26.30
C GLY A 774 -4.57 3.66 26.57
N THR A 775 -5.55 3.25 25.75
CA THR A 775 -6.22 1.94 25.88
C THR A 775 -5.53 0.82 25.10
N ILE A 776 -4.53 1.16 24.28
CA ILE A 776 -3.80 0.22 23.42
C ILE A 776 -2.36 0.09 23.93
N ASP A 777 -2.00 -1.10 24.38
CA ASP A 777 -0.63 -1.36 24.77
C ASP A 777 0.25 -1.63 23.55
N LYS A 778 1.41 -0.96 23.51
CA LYS A 778 2.46 -1.29 22.55
C LYS A 778 3.23 -2.48 23.09
N GLN A 779 3.27 -3.58 22.34
CA GLN A 779 4.19 -4.66 22.65
C GLN A 779 5.62 -4.16 22.38
N THR A 780 6.33 -3.75 23.42
CA THR A 780 7.79 -3.67 23.36
C THR A 780 8.30 -5.09 23.21
N LYS A 781 8.98 -5.39 22.09
CA LYS A 781 9.64 -6.68 21.84
C LYS A 781 10.31 -7.17 23.13
N GLY A 782 9.75 -8.22 23.72
CA GLY A 782 10.38 -9.03 24.76
C GLY A 782 10.96 -10.26 24.10
#